data_AF-A0A8J7S708-F1
#
_entry.id   AF-A0A8J7S708-F1
#
_cell.length_a   1.000
_cell.length_b   1.000
_cell.length_c   1.000
_cell.angle_alpha   90.00
_cell.angle_beta   90.00
_cell.angle_gamma   90.00
#
_symmetry.space_group_name_H-M   'P 1'
#
loop_
_entity.id
_entity.type
_entity.pdbx_description
1 polymer ?
#
loop_
_entity_poly.entity_id
_entity_poly.type
_entity_poly.pdbx_seq_one_letter_code
_entity_poly.pdbx_strand_id
1 'polypeptide(L)'
;MDLKSSVDIRGHARGGQGMVTAFEILAKVCSYRYDLEVQAFPFFGVERTGAPIQAYLRVSPEPIQNRSYIYHPDLVVVFDEGLMDQQAITGGISENAVILINSDHPPEHFKIAGAHVCTVPATRISVANRLGSKSLPIVNAAMTGAVLKILGADIEQAEAIIAQEVPSKPDANVESARIAFGQVVMPGSFTIDDFARQLSKKNGDPAIETNGSATSLKTDSQSPGPVVPHWNKPMSLNKTGSWRVIAPKYTSIIPPCSNDCPAGTDVRKFLAQASEGKFEDAYRTIYSHNPFPAICGRVCPHFCQQNCNRINLDGEVNIGAIERFIGDQNRSFSHKKLPVTQKEKIAVIGSGPAGLTAALRLRTQGYAVTVFEAMPKAGGMMRSGIPLFRLPDDVLDREIRMIEEQGVEIVLNRKVTVDELAPDYPVIITAVGSHVGTDMNLGDDAEVIDGIAFLREIKFSQNGLPVSIRPSDETAIVGGGNTAIDVARTALRLGARPTIYYRRTRNEMPAIAHEVEEAIREGVAIEFLTAPTGLKKRTDGRLEMTYQRMKLGEPDQSGRRRPVPVEGSETTVVIDHIVKAIGQRFDGHAFAGRQVKPAQGRLLFDDDDPGTALFCAGDMAWGGTVAEAIGSGNDAADEVMAWLAGQNWKKQKNGTRIATPDDINFAYYLPTPGNPTPAERPENLFGDFREVARGLSKETAVAEAGRCLHCGDCFNCGNCLNYCPDAAIFIDEENRLRIDYDYCKGCGICIRECPCSAIDYDLTSEGG
;
A
#
# COMPACT_ATOMS: atom_id res chain seq x y z
N MET A 1 -43.23 -35.35 -23.93
CA MET A 1 -43.38 -34.06 -24.61
C MET A 1 -43.08 -34.30 -26.08
N ASP A 2 -44.07 -34.12 -26.96
CA ASP A 2 -43.93 -34.32 -28.41
C ASP A 2 -44.09 -32.95 -29.10
N LEU A 3 -43.00 -32.18 -29.13
CA LEU A 3 -42.97 -30.84 -29.70
C LEU A 3 -42.66 -30.91 -31.19
N LYS A 4 -43.60 -30.45 -32.03
CA LYS A 4 -43.46 -30.43 -33.50
C LYS A 4 -42.79 -29.16 -34.05
N SER A 5 -42.59 -28.14 -33.22
CA SER A 5 -42.03 -26.84 -33.59
C SER A 5 -41.38 -26.17 -32.37
N SER A 6 -40.64 -25.09 -32.59
CA SER A 6 -40.03 -24.32 -31.51
C SER A 6 -41.05 -23.60 -30.62
N VAL A 7 -40.73 -23.50 -29.33
CA VAL A 7 -41.50 -22.77 -28.32
C VAL A 7 -40.63 -21.72 -27.68
N ASP A 8 -41.11 -20.49 -27.71
CA ASP A 8 -40.45 -19.32 -27.14
C ASP A 8 -41.12 -18.89 -25.83
N ILE A 9 -40.38 -19.00 -24.72
CA ILE A 9 -40.86 -18.77 -23.36
C ILE A 9 -40.18 -17.54 -22.76
N ARG A 10 -40.99 -16.58 -22.27
CA ARG A 10 -40.50 -15.38 -21.56
C ARG A 10 -41.02 -15.34 -20.12
N GLY A 11 -40.10 -15.39 -19.18
CA GLY A 11 -40.36 -15.29 -17.75
C GLY A 11 -40.25 -13.85 -17.24
N HIS A 12 -41.13 -13.49 -16.30
CA HIS A 12 -41.07 -12.25 -15.51
C HIS A 12 -41.19 -12.58 -14.02
N ALA A 13 -40.28 -12.04 -13.20
CA ALA A 13 -40.27 -12.25 -11.76
C ALA A 13 -39.67 -11.05 -11.03
N ARG A 14 -39.71 -11.07 -9.70
CA ARG A 14 -38.89 -10.19 -8.84
C ARG A 14 -37.63 -10.94 -8.41
N GLY A 15 -36.52 -10.21 -8.27
CA GLY A 15 -35.28 -10.78 -7.75
C GLY A 15 -35.50 -11.54 -6.43
N GLY A 16 -35.07 -12.80 -6.37
CA GLY A 16 -35.25 -13.69 -5.20
C GLY A 16 -36.35 -14.76 -5.34
N GLN A 17 -37.18 -14.73 -6.39
CA GLN A 17 -38.26 -15.72 -6.60
C GLN A 17 -37.81 -17.02 -7.31
N GLY A 18 -36.53 -17.11 -7.69
CA GLY A 18 -35.93 -18.33 -8.26
C GLY A 18 -36.26 -18.61 -9.73
N MET A 19 -36.71 -17.62 -10.50
CA MET A 19 -37.05 -17.79 -11.92
C MET A 19 -35.88 -18.28 -12.78
N VAL A 20 -34.67 -17.78 -12.55
CA VAL A 20 -33.48 -18.22 -13.32
C VAL A 20 -33.26 -19.72 -13.13
N THR A 21 -33.31 -20.19 -11.87
CA THR A 21 -33.22 -21.61 -11.52
C THR A 21 -34.35 -22.42 -12.16
N ALA A 22 -35.59 -21.91 -12.16
CA ALA A 22 -36.71 -22.59 -12.80
C ALA A 22 -36.50 -22.76 -14.32
N PHE A 23 -36.00 -21.73 -15.00
CA PHE A 23 -35.71 -21.76 -16.44
C PHE A 23 -34.53 -22.68 -16.78
N GLU A 24 -33.52 -22.74 -15.90
CA GLU A 24 -32.41 -23.69 -16.03
C GLU A 24 -32.88 -25.14 -15.86
N ILE A 25 -33.74 -25.42 -14.87
CA ILE A 25 -34.35 -26.74 -14.68
C ILE A 25 -35.17 -27.13 -15.92
N LEU A 26 -36.02 -26.22 -16.41
CA LEU A 26 -36.81 -26.46 -17.62
C LEU A 26 -35.93 -26.77 -18.84
N ALA A 27 -34.84 -26.03 -19.03
CA ALA A 27 -33.89 -26.28 -20.10
C ALA A 27 -33.24 -27.68 -19.98
N LYS A 28 -32.81 -28.06 -18.77
CA LYS A 28 -32.24 -29.40 -18.48
C LYS A 28 -33.25 -30.51 -18.70
N VAL A 29 -34.52 -30.32 -18.30
CA VAL A 29 -35.59 -31.30 -18.55
C VAL A 29 -35.82 -31.47 -20.05
N CYS A 30 -35.99 -30.37 -20.79
CA CYS A 30 -36.20 -30.43 -22.25
C CYS A 30 -35.01 -31.07 -22.99
N SER A 31 -33.78 -30.73 -22.62
CA SER A 31 -32.59 -31.29 -23.25
C SER A 31 -32.33 -32.75 -22.84
N TYR A 32 -32.26 -33.05 -21.54
CA TYR A 32 -31.81 -34.36 -21.07
C TYR A 32 -32.88 -35.46 -21.11
N ARG A 33 -34.16 -35.10 -21.08
CA ARG A 33 -35.28 -36.07 -21.02
C ARG A 33 -36.07 -36.16 -22.31
N TYR A 34 -36.01 -35.13 -23.15
CA TYR A 34 -36.77 -35.08 -24.40
C TYR A 34 -35.89 -34.87 -25.65
N ASP A 35 -34.56 -34.80 -25.49
CA ASP A 35 -33.59 -34.66 -26.59
C ASP A 35 -33.85 -33.43 -27.49
N LEU A 36 -34.22 -32.31 -26.86
CA LEU A 36 -34.51 -31.05 -27.55
C LEU A 36 -33.35 -30.06 -27.44
N GLU A 37 -33.23 -29.23 -28.48
CA GLU A 37 -32.33 -28.09 -28.49
C GLU A 37 -32.89 -26.98 -27.59
N VAL A 38 -32.07 -26.46 -26.70
CA VAL A 38 -32.49 -25.46 -25.72
C VAL A 38 -31.55 -24.27 -25.67
N GLN A 39 -32.11 -23.09 -25.47
CA GLN A 39 -31.36 -21.90 -25.14
C GLN A 39 -32.05 -21.20 -23.97
N ALA A 40 -31.33 -21.07 -22.84
CA ALA A 40 -31.82 -20.38 -21.67
C ALA A 40 -30.82 -19.31 -21.20
N PHE A 41 -31.29 -18.09 -20.94
CA PHE A 41 -30.45 -17.06 -20.34
C PHE A 41 -31.30 -16.00 -19.61
N PRO A 42 -30.79 -15.46 -18.49
CA PRO A 42 -31.46 -14.38 -17.77
C PRO A 42 -31.14 -13.01 -18.36
N PHE A 43 -32.02 -12.04 -18.10
CA PHE A 43 -31.77 -10.61 -18.29
C PHE A 43 -32.01 -9.89 -16.96
N PHE A 44 -30.98 -9.19 -16.49
CA PHE A 44 -31.01 -8.41 -15.27
C PHE A 44 -31.09 -6.92 -15.61
N GLY A 45 -32.12 -6.24 -15.10
CA GLY A 45 -32.15 -4.78 -15.12
C GLY A 45 -31.03 -4.17 -14.26
N VAL A 46 -30.86 -2.84 -14.36
CA VAL A 46 -29.80 -2.09 -13.66
C VAL A 46 -30.00 -1.96 -12.14
N GLU A 47 -31.11 -2.44 -11.59
CA GLU A 47 -31.49 -2.28 -10.17
C GLU A 47 -31.21 -3.56 -9.34
N ARG A 48 -30.80 -3.39 -8.07
CA ARG A 48 -30.55 -4.51 -7.11
C ARG A 48 -31.86 -5.15 -6.60
N THR A 49 -31.76 -6.23 -5.82
CA THR A 49 -32.80 -7.11 -5.25
C THR A 49 -34.22 -6.52 -5.19
N GLY A 50 -35.21 -7.23 -5.75
CA GLY A 50 -36.63 -6.83 -5.79
C GLY A 50 -37.07 -6.18 -7.10
N ALA A 51 -36.12 -5.81 -7.96
CA ALA A 51 -36.35 -5.32 -9.30
C ALA A 51 -36.97 -6.41 -10.23
N PRO A 52 -37.77 -6.01 -11.23
CA PRO A 52 -38.23 -6.91 -12.28
C PRO A 52 -37.04 -7.56 -13.00
N ILE A 53 -37.04 -8.88 -13.04
CA ILE A 53 -36.08 -9.70 -13.78
C ILE A 53 -36.80 -10.42 -14.90
N GLN A 54 -36.09 -10.67 -16.00
CA GLN A 54 -36.59 -11.46 -17.12
C GLN A 54 -35.72 -12.70 -17.32
N ALA A 55 -36.32 -13.77 -17.84
CA ALA A 55 -35.58 -14.93 -18.32
C ALA A 55 -36.19 -15.39 -19.64
N TYR A 56 -35.34 -15.91 -20.51
CA TYR A 56 -35.72 -16.36 -21.84
C TYR A 56 -35.38 -17.84 -21.95
N LEU A 57 -36.30 -18.64 -22.47
CA LEU A 57 -36.10 -20.05 -22.78
C LEU A 57 -36.70 -20.35 -24.15
N ARG A 58 -35.86 -20.75 -25.11
CA ARG A 58 -36.26 -21.29 -26.41
C ARG A 58 -36.04 -22.80 -26.39
N VAL A 59 -37.05 -23.56 -26.78
CA VAL A 59 -37.00 -25.03 -26.89
C VAL A 59 -37.37 -25.41 -28.31
N SER A 60 -36.58 -26.24 -28.98
CA SER A 60 -36.77 -26.57 -30.39
C SER A 60 -36.42 -28.04 -30.68
N PRO A 61 -37.15 -28.74 -31.55
CA PRO A 61 -36.72 -30.04 -32.09
C PRO A 61 -35.59 -29.90 -33.13
N GLU A 62 -35.31 -28.68 -33.61
CA GLU A 62 -34.26 -28.36 -34.58
C GLU A 62 -33.20 -27.41 -33.99
N PRO A 63 -31.96 -27.37 -34.54
CA PRO A 63 -30.89 -26.49 -34.06
C PRO A 63 -31.29 -25.02 -33.98
N ILE A 64 -31.15 -24.42 -32.79
CA ILE A 64 -31.49 -23.02 -32.54
C ILE A 64 -30.48 -22.08 -33.23
N GLN A 65 -30.94 -21.34 -34.25
CA GLN A 65 -30.13 -20.36 -34.98
C GLN A 65 -30.26 -18.95 -34.40
N ASN A 66 -31.48 -18.57 -33.97
CA ASN A 66 -31.71 -17.28 -33.34
C ASN A 66 -31.31 -17.35 -31.85
N ARG A 67 -30.37 -16.51 -31.43
CA ARG A 67 -29.88 -16.46 -30.04
C ARG A 67 -30.24 -15.18 -29.28
N SER A 68 -31.10 -14.35 -29.86
CA SER A 68 -31.51 -13.05 -29.31
C SER A 68 -32.61 -13.19 -28.25
N TYR A 69 -32.97 -12.06 -27.62
CA TYR A 69 -34.09 -11.98 -26.68
C TYR A 69 -35.41 -12.40 -27.35
N ILE A 70 -36.33 -12.96 -26.56
CA ILE A 70 -37.64 -13.36 -27.04
C ILE A 70 -38.57 -12.15 -26.96
N TYR A 71 -38.68 -11.45 -28.08
CA TYR A 71 -39.60 -10.32 -28.24
C TYR A 71 -41.05 -10.80 -28.45
N HIS A 72 -41.23 -11.98 -29.07
CA HIS A 72 -42.53 -12.57 -29.40
C HIS A 72 -42.71 -13.95 -28.76
N PRO A 73 -43.05 -14.02 -27.45
CA PRO A 73 -43.19 -15.29 -26.75
C PRO A 73 -44.51 -16.01 -27.09
N ASP A 74 -44.42 -17.34 -27.18
CA ASP A 74 -45.58 -18.26 -27.25
C ASP A 74 -46.15 -18.54 -25.85
N LEU A 75 -45.28 -18.53 -24.83
CA LEU A 75 -45.62 -18.69 -23.42
C LEU A 75 -44.97 -17.59 -22.58
N VAL A 76 -45.78 -16.85 -21.83
CA VAL A 76 -45.30 -15.90 -20.81
C VAL A 76 -45.52 -16.50 -19.42
N VAL A 77 -44.50 -16.49 -18.58
CA VAL A 77 -44.55 -17.04 -17.22
C VAL A 77 -44.33 -15.93 -16.20
N VAL A 78 -45.31 -15.66 -15.35
CA VAL A 78 -45.29 -14.58 -14.37
C VAL A 78 -45.23 -15.16 -12.96
N PHE A 79 -44.12 -14.95 -12.27
CA PHE A 79 -43.86 -15.50 -10.93
C PHE A 79 -44.54 -14.72 -9.81
N ASP A 80 -45.04 -13.52 -10.10
CA ASP A 80 -45.65 -12.60 -9.14
C ASP A 80 -46.78 -11.81 -9.83
N GLU A 81 -48.02 -12.00 -9.39
CA GLU A 81 -49.17 -11.32 -9.97
C GLU A 81 -49.08 -9.79 -9.89
N GLY A 82 -48.35 -9.22 -8.92
CA GLY A 82 -48.16 -7.78 -8.79
C GLY A 82 -47.30 -7.16 -9.89
N LEU A 83 -46.73 -7.97 -10.79
CA LEU A 83 -46.07 -7.48 -11.99
C LEU A 83 -47.09 -7.19 -13.12
N MET A 84 -48.32 -7.73 -13.05
CA MET A 84 -49.33 -7.60 -14.11
C MET A 84 -49.75 -6.16 -14.42
N ASP A 85 -49.58 -5.24 -13.47
CA ASP A 85 -49.86 -3.81 -13.67
C ASP A 85 -48.78 -3.07 -14.49
N GLN A 86 -47.70 -3.75 -14.88
CA GLN A 86 -46.62 -3.18 -15.69
C GLN A 86 -46.86 -3.38 -17.20
N GLN A 87 -46.85 -2.28 -17.97
CA GLN A 87 -47.14 -2.26 -19.42
C GLN A 87 -46.19 -3.07 -20.34
N ALA A 88 -45.21 -3.82 -19.81
CA ALA A 88 -44.23 -4.56 -20.60
C ALA A 88 -44.46 -6.09 -20.67
N ILE A 89 -45.30 -6.68 -19.79
CA ILE A 89 -45.44 -8.15 -19.70
C ILE A 89 -46.12 -8.76 -20.93
N THR A 90 -47.15 -8.08 -21.43
CA THR A 90 -47.91 -8.47 -22.63
C THR A 90 -47.29 -7.94 -23.92
N GLY A 91 -46.16 -7.22 -23.84
CA GLY A 91 -45.50 -6.64 -24.99
C GLY A 91 -45.00 -7.70 -25.97
N GLY A 92 -45.52 -7.68 -27.20
CA GLY A 92 -45.08 -8.56 -28.28
C GLY A 92 -45.64 -9.99 -28.26
N ILE A 93 -46.56 -10.34 -27.35
CA ILE A 93 -47.21 -11.66 -27.34
C ILE A 93 -47.85 -11.98 -28.71
N SER A 94 -47.73 -13.24 -29.15
CA SER A 94 -48.37 -13.70 -30.38
C SER A 94 -49.89 -13.86 -30.20
N GLU A 95 -50.63 -13.86 -31.31
CA GLU A 95 -52.08 -14.10 -31.28
C GLU A 95 -52.34 -15.52 -30.75
N ASN A 96 -53.11 -15.63 -29.66
CA ASN A 96 -53.36 -16.85 -28.87
C ASN A 96 -52.20 -17.30 -27.95
N ALA A 97 -51.23 -16.44 -27.61
CA ALA A 97 -50.18 -16.80 -26.65
C ALA A 97 -50.77 -17.28 -25.31
N VAL A 98 -50.05 -18.15 -24.59
CA VAL A 98 -50.43 -18.59 -23.25
C VAL A 98 -49.72 -17.74 -22.21
N ILE A 99 -50.43 -17.34 -21.15
CA ILE A 99 -49.85 -16.60 -20.02
C ILE A 99 -50.12 -17.38 -18.75
N LEU A 100 -49.07 -17.91 -18.11
CA LEU A 100 -49.15 -18.59 -16.82
C LEU A 100 -48.81 -17.61 -15.69
N ILE A 101 -49.72 -17.42 -14.76
CA ILE A 101 -49.58 -16.47 -13.64
C ILE A 101 -49.59 -17.21 -12.31
N ASN A 102 -48.60 -16.96 -11.46
CA ASN A 102 -48.62 -17.34 -10.06
C ASN A 102 -49.65 -16.49 -9.30
N SER A 103 -50.86 -17.02 -9.10
CA SER A 103 -51.97 -16.32 -8.45
C SER A 103 -52.96 -17.30 -7.83
N ASP A 104 -53.61 -16.89 -6.74
CA ASP A 104 -54.77 -17.59 -6.17
C ASP A 104 -56.09 -17.20 -6.89
N HIS A 105 -56.07 -16.19 -7.76
CA HIS A 105 -57.23 -15.80 -8.56
C HIS A 105 -57.47 -16.76 -9.73
N PRO A 106 -58.74 -16.97 -10.14
CA PRO A 106 -59.05 -17.78 -11.30
C PRO A 106 -58.69 -17.03 -12.59
N PRO A 107 -58.45 -17.72 -13.72
CA PRO A 107 -58.04 -17.09 -14.98
C PRO A 107 -58.91 -15.92 -15.45
N GLU A 108 -60.23 -15.95 -15.20
CA GLU A 108 -61.18 -14.92 -15.61
C GLU A 108 -60.95 -13.56 -14.92
N HIS A 109 -60.18 -13.55 -13.84
CA HIS A 109 -59.75 -12.33 -13.16
C HIS A 109 -58.84 -11.46 -14.06
N PHE A 110 -58.00 -12.09 -14.87
CA PHE A 110 -57.00 -11.42 -15.69
C PHE A 110 -57.54 -11.21 -17.12
N LYS A 111 -58.08 -10.02 -17.38
CA LYS A 111 -58.65 -9.67 -18.71
C LYS A 111 -57.55 -9.25 -19.69
N ILE A 112 -56.88 -10.21 -20.32
CA ILE A 112 -55.81 -9.96 -21.31
C ILE A 112 -56.32 -10.30 -22.71
N ALA A 113 -56.42 -9.30 -23.58
CA ALA A 113 -56.87 -9.49 -24.97
C ALA A 113 -55.82 -10.27 -25.77
N GLY A 114 -56.26 -11.27 -26.55
CA GLY A 114 -55.40 -12.02 -27.48
C GLY A 114 -54.56 -13.14 -26.87
N ALA A 115 -54.77 -13.49 -25.60
CA ALA A 115 -54.02 -14.54 -24.90
C ALA A 115 -54.92 -15.46 -24.05
N HIS A 116 -54.48 -16.70 -23.85
CA HIS A 116 -55.09 -17.66 -22.93
C HIS A 116 -54.39 -17.59 -21.57
N VAL A 117 -55.09 -17.11 -20.55
CA VAL A 117 -54.53 -17.00 -19.20
C VAL A 117 -54.71 -18.32 -18.44
N CYS A 118 -53.64 -18.84 -17.86
CA CYS A 118 -53.65 -19.94 -16.90
C CYS A 118 -53.16 -19.42 -15.54
N THR A 119 -53.70 -19.94 -14.44
CA THR A 119 -53.25 -19.56 -13.10
C THR A 119 -52.82 -20.78 -12.28
N VAL A 120 -51.86 -20.57 -11.38
CA VAL A 120 -51.41 -21.58 -10.43
C VAL A 120 -51.08 -20.90 -9.09
N PRO A 121 -51.52 -21.44 -7.95
CA PRO A 121 -51.25 -20.84 -6.65
C PRO A 121 -49.86 -21.24 -6.11
N ALA A 122 -48.81 -21.02 -6.89
CA ALA A 122 -47.45 -21.50 -6.60
C ALA A 122 -46.88 -20.93 -5.29
N THR A 123 -47.17 -19.67 -4.96
CA THR A 123 -46.78 -19.08 -3.66
C THR A 123 -47.39 -19.86 -2.49
N ARG A 124 -48.69 -20.16 -2.55
CA ARG A 124 -49.39 -20.92 -1.52
C ARG A 124 -48.87 -22.35 -1.40
N ILE A 125 -48.59 -23.01 -2.53
CA ILE A 125 -48.02 -24.35 -2.59
C ILE A 125 -46.63 -24.39 -1.96
N SER A 126 -45.73 -23.46 -2.34
CA SER A 126 -44.37 -23.40 -1.79
C SER A 126 -44.36 -23.11 -0.29
N VAL A 127 -45.18 -22.16 0.18
CA VAL A 127 -45.26 -21.83 1.62
C VAL A 127 -45.80 -23.01 2.44
N ALA A 128 -46.79 -23.74 1.93
CA ALA A 128 -47.32 -24.94 2.60
C ALA A 128 -46.24 -26.05 2.73
N ASN A 129 -45.36 -26.17 1.74
CA ASN A 129 -44.23 -27.10 1.74
C ASN A 129 -42.97 -26.54 2.43
N ARG A 130 -43.07 -25.41 3.15
CA ARG A 130 -41.97 -24.75 3.88
C ARG A 130 -40.80 -24.34 2.97
N LEU A 131 -41.08 -23.92 1.74
CA LEU A 131 -40.12 -23.39 0.78
C LEU A 131 -40.18 -21.86 0.74
N GLY A 132 -39.14 -21.21 1.28
CA GLY A 132 -39.10 -19.76 1.48
C GLY A 132 -39.83 -19.28 2.74
N SER A 133 -40.10 -17.98 2.80
CA SER A 133 -40.85 -17.32 3.89
C SER A 133 -42.11 -16.64 3.35
N LYS A 134 -43.05 -16.23 4.21
CA LYS A 134 -44.23 -15.45 3.78
C LYS A 134 -43.87 -14.14 3.06
N SER A 135 -42.72 -13.54 3.40
CA SER A 135 -42.24 -12.29 2.79
C SER A 135 -41.36 -12.51 1.55
N LEU A 136 -40.84 -13.72 1.34
CA LEU A 136 -40.03 -14.08 0.17
C LEU A 136 -40.23 -15.58 -0.15
N PRO A 137 -41.32 -15.92 -0.84
CA PRO A 137 -41.61 -17.30 -1.22
C PRO A 137 -40.66 -17.75 -2.34
N ILE A 138 -40.14 -18.97 -2.24
CA ILE A 138 -39.30 -19.58 -3.27
C ILE A 138 -40.20 -20.49 -4.09
N VAL A 139 -40.60 -20.01 -5.27
CA VAL A 139 -41.65 -20.65 -6.11
C VAL A 139 -41.10 -21.37 -7.33
N ASN A 140 -39.78 -21.43 -7.48
CA ASN A 140 -39.10 -22.04 -8.64
C ASN A 140 -39.60 -23.44 -8.97
N ALA A 141 -39.60 -24.38 -8.02
CA ALA A 141 -40.01 -25.76 -8.27
C ALA A 141 -41.51 -25.88 -8.62
N ALA A 142 -42.37 -25.16 -7.89
CA ALA A 142 -43.80 -25.11 -8.18
C ALA A 142 -44.08 -24.53 -9.59
N MET A 143 -43.42 -23.43 -9.96
CA MET A 143 -43.56 -22.81 -11.28
C MET A 143 -43.00 -23.71 -12.39
N THR A 144 -41.90 -24.43 -12.16
CA THR A 144 -41.40 -25.45 -13.10
C THR A 144 -42.46 -26.51 -13.37
N GLY A 145 -43.09 -27.07 -12.32
CA GLY A 145 -44.17 -28.04 -12.49
C GLY A 145 -45.35 -27.49 -13.30
N ALA A 146 -45.77 -26.26 -13.03
CA ALA A 146 -46.84 -25.61 -13.77
C ALA A 146 -46.51 -25.37 -15.25
N VAL A 147 -45.26 -24.97 -15.57
CA VAL A 147 -44.82 -24.81 -16.97
C VAL A 147 -44.78 -26.16 -17.69
N LEU A 148 -44.27 -27.22 -17.05
CA LEU A 148 -44.24 -28.56 -17.63
C LEU A 148 -45.64 -29.08 -17.97
N LYS A 149 -46.65 -28.73 -17.16
CA LYS A 149 -48.05 -29.05 -17.46
C LYS A 149 -48.53 -28.40 -18.75
N ILE A 150 -48.20 -27.13 -18.97
CA ILE A 150 -48.57 -26.40 -20.20
C ILE A 150 -47.85 -26.98 -21.42
N LEU A 151 -46.57 -27.34 -21.27
CA LEU A 151 -45.78 -27.95 -22.34
C LEU A 151 -46.19 -29.40 -22.67
N GLY A 152 -47.11 -30.01 -21.92
CA GLY A 152 -47.49 -31.42 -22.11
C GLY A 152 -46.35 -32.40 -21.79
N ALA A 153 -45.48 -32.02 -20.85
CA ALA A 153 -44.41 -32.88 -20.35
C ALA A 153 -44.89 -33.76 -19.19
N ASP A 154 -44.25 -34.91 -19.00
CA ASP A 154 -44.43 -35.77 -17.84
C ASP A 154 -43.61 -35.23 -16.65
N ILE A 155 -44.26 -35.06 -15.50
CA ILE A 155 -43.64 -34.54 -14.28
C ILE A 155 -42.58 -35.51 -13.73
N GLU A 156 -42.75 -36.82 -13.91
CA GLU A 156 -41.81 -37.85 -13.42
C GLU A 156 -40.42 -37.67 -14.03
N GLN A 157 -40.34 -37.19 -15.27
CA GLN A 157 -39.07 -36.90 -15.95
C GLN A 157 -38.30 -35.74 -15.31
N ALA A 158 -38.99 -34.83 -14.63
CA ALA A 158 -38.40 -33.65 -14.02
C ALA A 158 -38.00 -33.84 -12.56
N GLU A 159 -38.55 -34.81 -11.83
CA GLU A 159 -38.36 -34.95 -10.38
C GLU A 159 -36.88 -35.07 -9.98
N ALA A 160 -36.12 -35.92 -10.69
CA ALA A 160 -34.70 -36.10 -10.43
C ALA A 160 -33.88 -34.83 -10.70
N ILE A 161 -34.21 -34.08 -11.75
CA ILE A 161 -33.51 -32.84 -12.11
C ILE A 161 -33.86 -31.74 -11.10
N ILE A 162 -35.13 -31.64 -10.69
CA ILE A 162 -35.56 -30.69 -9.65
C ILE A 162 -34.84 -30.97 -8.32
N ALA A 163 -34.75 -32.23 -7.90
CA ALA A 163 -34.05 -32.62 -6.67
C ALA A 163 -32.54 -32.32 -6.73
N GLN A 164 -31.91 -32.47 -7.90
CA GLN A 164 -30.48 -32.20 -8.11
C GLN A 164 -30.16 -30.70 -8.15
N GLU A 165 -30.97 -29.92 -8.87
CA GLU A 165 -30.74 -28.49 -9.11
C GLU A 165 -31.18 -27.61 -7.94
N VAL A 166 -32.06 -28.13 -7.07
CA VAL A 166 -32.48 -27.48 -5.83
C VAL A 166 -32.18 -28.40 -4.64
N PRO A 167 -30.90 -28.53 -4.22
CA PRO A 167 -30.49 -29.49 -3.19
C PRO A 167 -31.02 -29.17 -1.79
N SER A 168 -31.54 -27.95 -1.57
CA SER A 168 -32.16 -27.56 -0.31
C SER A 168 -33.60 -28.08 -0.25
N LYS A 169 -33.87 -29.05 0.63
CA LYS A 169 -35.18 -29.73 0.78
C LYS A 169 -35.68 -30.34 -0.54
N PRO A 170 -34.94 -31.30 -1.13
CA PRO A 170 -35.24 -31.83 -2.46
C PRO A 170 -36.66 -32.43 -2.54
N ASP A 171 -37.06 -33.23 -1.54
CA ASP A 171 -38.38 -33.85 -1.50
C ASP A 171 -39.53 -32.82 -1.49
N ALA A 172 -39.35 -31.72 -0.76
CA ALA A 172 -40.36 -30.65 -0.68
C ALA A 172 -40.46 -29.86 -2.00
N ASN A 173 -39.35 -29.69 -2.73
CA ASN A 173 -39.35 -29.07 -4.06
C ASN A 173 -40.02 -29.96 -5.10
N VAL A 174 -39.70 -31.27 -5.11
CA VAL A 174 -40.36 -32.26 -5.98
C VAL A 174 -41.86 -32.29 -5.71
N GLU A 175 -42.27 -32.36 -4.44
CA GLU A 175 -43.68 -32.37 -4.07
C GLU A 175 -44.40 -31.05 -4.44
N SER A 176 -43.74 -29.90 -4.27
CA SER A 176 -44.30 -28.61 -4.69
C SER A 176 -44.49 -28.53 -6.21
N ALA A 177 -43.56 -29.08 -6.99
CA ALA A 177 -43.69 -29.17 -8.45
C ALA A 177 -44.85 -30.08 -8.85
N ARG A 178 -44.99 -31.24 -8.20
CA ARG A 178 -46.08 -32.20 -8.45
C ARG A 178 -47.46 -31.62 -8.13
N ILE A 179 -47.60 -30.96 -6.98
CA ILE A 179 -48.84 -30.28 -6.58
C ILE A 179 -49.18 -29.17 -7.59
N ALA A 180 -48.21 -28.34 -7.97
CA ALA A 180 -48.43 -27.26 -8.93
C ALA A 180 -48.81 -27.78 -10.33
N PHE A 181 -48.17 -28.86 -10.80
CA PHE A 181 -48.51 -29.53 -12.06
C PHE A 181 -49.98 -29.99 -12.10
N GLY A 182 -50.52 -30.45 -10.96
CA GLY A 182 -51.92 -30.85 -10.82
C GLY A 182 -52.91 -29.72 -10.57
N GLN A 183 -52.46 -28.53 -10.18
CA GLN A 183 -53.31 -27.39 -9.78
C GLN A 183 -53.32 -26.24 -10.80
N VAL A 184 -52.74 -26.40 -11.99
CA VAL A 184 -52.87 -25.40 -13.07
C VAL A 184 -54.33 -25.30 -13.51
N VAL A 185 -54.91 -24.10 -13.40
CA VAL A 185 -56.25 -23.79 -13.87
C VAL A 185 -56.14 -23.16 -15.26
N MET A 186 -56.75 -23.80 -16.26
CA MET A 186 -56.80 -23.33 -17.65
C MET A 186 -58.11 -22.59 -17.93
N PRO A 187 -58.15 -21.66 -18.91
CA PRO A 187 -59.34 -20.88 -19.20
C PRO A 187 -60.32 -21.68 -20.07
N GLY A 188 -61.58 -21.84 -19.64
CA GLY A 188 -62.67 -22.39 -20.46
C GLY A 188 -62.30 -23.65 -21.28
N SER A 189 -62.75 -23.73 -22.54
CA SER A 189 -62.55 -24.87 -23.44
C SER A 189 -61.10 -25.07 -23.95
N PHE A 190 -60.10 -24.37 -23.40
CA PHE A 190 -58.69 -24.47 -23.81
C PHE A 190 -58.02 -25.69 -23.18
N THR A 191 -57.34 -26.49 -23.99
CA THR A 191 -56.63 -27.70 -23.57
C THR A 191 -55.14 -27.64 -23.94
N ILE A 192 -54.32 -28.49 -23.33
CA ILE A 192 -52.89 -28.65 -23.68
C ILE A 192 -52.73 -29.00 -25.17
N ASP A 193 -53.67 -29.78 -25.72
CA ASP A 193 -53.68 -30.15 -27.13
C ASP A 193 -53.94 -28.94 -28.05
N ASP A 194 -54.65 -27.91 -27.56
CA ASP A 194 -54.83 -26.65 -28.30
C ASP A 194 -53.52 -25.87 -28.40
N PHE A 195 -52.75 -25.82 -27.31
CA PHE A 195 -51.42 -25.19 -27.31
C PHE A 195 -50.45 -25.91 -28.25
N ALA A 196 -50.41 -27.25 -28.20
CA ALA A 196 -49.59 -28.05 -29.11
C ALA A 196 -49.99 -27.87 -30.59
N ARG A 197 -51.30 -27.79 -30.87
CA ARG A 197 -51.81 -27.50 -32.22
C ARG A 197 -51.43 -26.09 -32.70
N GLN A 198 -51.47 -25.10 -31.82
CA GLN A 198 -51.06 -23.73 -32.15
C GLN A 198 -49.58 -23.66 -32.54
N LEU A 199 -48.71 -24.29 -31.74
CA LEU A 199 -47.28 -24.38 -32.02
C LEU A 199 -47.04 -25.04 -33.40
N SER A 200 -47.73 -26.14 -33.71
CA SER A 200 -47.58 -26.83 -35.00
C SER A 200 -47.96 -26.02 -36.25
N LYS A 201 -48.67 -24.89 -36.10
CA LYS A 201 -48.99 -23.96 -37.20
C LYS A 201 -47.89 -22.91 -37.43
N LYS A 202 -46.86 -22.86 -36.59
CA LYS A 202 -45.72 -21.96 -36.70
C LYS A 202 -44.80 -22.45 -37.83
N ASN A 203 -44.74 -21.70 -38.92
CA ASN A 203 -43.82 -21.97 -40.04
C ASN A 203 -42.38 -21.68 -39.60
N GLY A 204 -41.70 -22.68 -39.03
CA GLY A 204 -40.27 -22.62 -38.72
C GLY A 204 -39.86 -21.50 -37.77
N ASP A 205 -38.60 -21.54 -37.31
CA ASP A 205 -37.94 -20.36 -36.76
C ASP A 205 -37.98 -19.27 -37.87
N PRO A 206 -38.21 -17.98 -37.60
CA PRO A 206 -37.95 -16.91 -38.57
C PRO A 206 -36.44 -16.79 -38.82
N ALA A 207 -35.82 -17.88 -39.25
CA ALA A 207 -34.61 -17.89 -39.99
C ALA A 207 -34.93 -17.23 -41.33
N ILE A 208 -34.24 -16.13 -41.58
CA ILE A 208 -34.05 -15.48 -42.86
C ILE A 208 -34.31 -16.48 -44.00
N GLU A 209 -35.36 -16.27 -44.79
CA GLU A 209 -35.56 -16.97 -46.06
C GLU A 209 -34.32 -16.70 -46.94
N THR A 210 -33.32 -17.58 -46.88
CA THR A 210 -32.16 -17.56 -47.77
C THR A 210 -32.39 -18.40 -49.02
N ASN A 211 -33.65 -18.50 -49.48
CA ASN A 211 -34.01 -19.16 -50.72
C ASN A 211 -34.69 -18.19 -51.68
N GLY A 212 -33.87 -17.30 -52.24
CA GLY A 212 -34.20 -16.53 -53.43
C GLY A 212 -32.94 -16.38 -54.26
N SER A 213 -32.84 -17.16 -55.34
CA SER A 213 -31.80 -16.99 -56.35
C SER A 213 -31.66 -15.52 -56.72
N ALA A 214 -30.43 -15.07 -56.91
CA ALA A 214 -30.11 -13.76 -57.43
C ALA A 214 -30.87 -13.51 -58.74
N THR A 215 -32.02 -12.87 -58.63
CA THR A 215 -32.84 -12.44 -59.75
C THR A 215 -33.32 -11.04 -59.42
N SER A 216 -32.49 -10.07 -59.83
CA SER A 216 -32.90 -8.76 -60.34
C SER A 216 -34.15 -8.16 -59.68
N LEU A 217 -33.97 -7.49 -58.53
CA LEU A 217 -34.98 -6.56 -58.05
C LEU A 217 -34.96 -5.34 -58.96
N LYS A 218 -35.98 -5.25 -59.81
CA LYS A 218 -36.39 -4.00 -60.46
C LYS A 218 -36.68 -2.97 -59.37
N THR A 219 -36.00 -1.85 -59.49
CA THR A 219 -36.29 -0.59 -58.81
C THR A 219 -37.76 -0.19 -59.02
N ASP A 220 -38.49 0.10 -57.94
CA ASP A 220 -39.35 1.28 -57.92
C ASP A 220 -39.81 1.71 -56.52
N SER A 221 -39.87 3.04 -56.39
CA SER A 221 -40.36 3.87 -55.28
C SER A 221 -39.44 4.07 -54.07
N GLN A 222 -38.70 5.18 -54.18
CA GLN A 222 -38.05 5.90 -53.09
C GLN A 222 -39.08 6.33 -52.04
N SER A 223 -39.02 5.72 -50.86
CA SER A 223 -39.17 6.48 -49.62
C SER A 223 -37.96 6.09 -48.75
N PRO A 224 -37.06 7.03 -48.40
CA PRO A 224 -35.98 6.69 -47.51
C PRO A 224 -36.61 6.46 -46.13
N GLY A 225 -36.84 5.19 -45.80
CA GLY A 225 -36.93 4.78 -44.41
C GLY A 225 -35.71 5.31 -43.65
N PRO A 226 -35.82 5.55 -42.33
CA PRO A 226 -34.72 6.14 -41.57
C PRO A 226 -33.44 5.35 -41.85
N VAL A 227 -32.41 6.06 -42.33
CA VAL A 227 -31.09 5.48 -42.55
C VAL A 227 -30.60 5.04 -41.18
N VAL A 228 -30.76 3.76 -40.87
CA VAL A 228 -30.16 3.18 -39.67
C VAL A 228 -28.67 3.10 -39.95
N PRO A 229 -27.82 3.85 -39.23
CA PRO A 229 -26.38 3.75 -39.40
C PRO A 229 -26.00 2.30 -39.07
N HIS A 230 -25.46 1.60 -40.05
CA HIS A 230 -24.94 0.25 -39.86
C HIS A 230 -23.44 0.27 -40.14
N TRP A 231 -22.66 -0.30 -39.24
CA TRP A 231 -21.23 -0.44 -39.39
C TRP A 231 -20.93 -1.83 -39.96
N ASN A 232 -20.44 -1.88 -41.20
CA ASN A 232 -20.17 -3.14 -41.93
C ASN A 232 -18.67 -3.51 -41.94
N LYS A 233 -17.87 -2.84 -41.11
CA LYS A 233 -16.43 -3.08 -40.95
C LYS A 233 -16.14 -3.73 -39.59
N PRO A 234 -14.99 -4.38 -39.40
CA PRO A 234 -14.55 -4.81 -38.08
C PRO A 234 -14.54 -3.63 -37.10
N MET A 235 -14.90 -3.88 -35.83
CA MET A 235 -14.81 -2.86 -34.78
C MET A 235 -13.38 -2.35 -34.57
N SER A 236 -12.37 -3.15 -34.93
CA SER A 236 -10.95 -2.72 -34.95
C SER A 236 -10.64 -1.63 -35.97
N LEU A 237 -11.53 -1.31 -36.92
CA LEU A 237 -11.36 -0.13 -37.79
C LEU A 237 -12.02 1.12 -37.22
N ASN A 238 -12.81 0.98 -36.14
CA ASN A 238 -13.50 2.08 -35.50
C ASN A 238 -12.64 2.61 -34.35
N LYS A 239 -11.83 3.65 -34.62
CA LYS A 239 -10.97 4.33 -33.64
C LYS A 239 -11.79 5.18 -32.68
N THR A 240 -12.43 4.51 -31.72
CA THR A 240 -13.33 5.11 -30.72
C THR A 240 -12.66 6.12 -29.81
N GLY A 241 -11.33 6.14 -29.77
CA GLY A 241 -10.58 7.11 -28.99
C GLY A 241 -10.87 8.55 -29.40
N SER A 242 -11.22 8.81 -30.65
CA SER A 242 -11.62 10.14 -31.14
C SER A 242 -12.86 10.72 -30.43
N TRP A 243 -13.62 9.91 -29.68
CA TRP A 243 -14.83 10.36 -28.96
C TRP A 243 -14.53 10.92 -27.56
N ARG A 244 -13.28 10.82 -27.10
CA ARG A 244 -12.89 11.23 -25.74
C ARG A 244 -12.78 12.76 -25.63
N VAL A 245 -13.13 13.28 -24.46
CA VAL A 245 -12.86 14.69 -24.07
C VAL A 245 -11.66 14.77 -23.13
N ILE A 246 -11.41 13.70 -22.38
CA ILE A 246 -10.31 13.54 -21.43
C ILE A 246 -9.66 12.18 -21.65
N ALA A 247 -8.38 12.03 -21.34
CA ALA A 247 -7.68 10.76 -21.50
C ALA A 247 -7.04 10.35 -20.17
N PRO A 248 -7.13 9.06 -19.76
CA PRO A 248 -6.29 8.55 -18.69
C PRO A 248 -4.83 8.50 -19.15
N LYS A 249 -3.90 8.70 -18.21
CA LYS A 249 -2.46 8.60 -18.43
C LYS A 249 -1.81 7.95 -17.22
N TYR A 250 -0.88 7.04 -17.47
CA TYR A 250 -0.03 6.53 -16.40
C TYR A 250 0.88 7.66 -15.89
N THR A 251 0.81 7.90 -14.59
CA THR A 251 1.60 8.91 -13.90
C THR A 251 2.32 8.27 -12.71
N SER A 252 3.46 8.84 -12.34
CA SER A 252 4.14 8.46 -11.10
C SER A 252 3.96 9.58 -10.07
N ILE A 253 3.37 9.23 -8.94
CA ILE A 253 3.23 10.05 -7.75
C ILE A 253 4.26 9.57 -6.73
N ILE A 254 4.76 10.49 -5.90
CA ILE A 254 5.77 10.15 -4.90
C ILE A 254 5.11 9.41 -3.75
N PRO A 255 5.60 8.21 -3.36
CA PRO A 255 5.09 7.53 -2.18
C PRO A 255 5.61 8.24 -0.92
N PRO A 256 4.81 8.30 0.17
CA PRO A 256 5.20 9.01 1.39
C PRO A 256 6.52 8.46 1.97
N CYS A 257 6.74 7.16 1.88
CA CYS A 257 7.95 6.52 2.39
C CYS A 257 9.25 7.00 1.70
N SER A 258 9.24 7.21 0.38
CA SER A 258 10.41 7.76 -0.34
C SER A 258 10.52 9.27 -0.16
N ASN A 259 9.41 9.99 0.01
CA ASN A 259 9.42 11.43 0.33
C ASN A 259 10.07 11.72 1.69
N ASP A 260 9.71 10.91 2.69
CA ASP A 260 10.10 11.15 4.08
C ASP A 260 11.48 10.56 4.40
N CYS A 261 12.10 9.83 3.48
CA CYS A 261 13.45 9.29 3.66
C CYS A 261 14.50 10.42 3.57
N PRO A 262 15.17 10.81 4.67
CA PRO A 262 16.12 11.92 4.63
C PRO A 262 17.34 11.62 3.77
N ALA A 263 17.73 10.35 3.65
CA ALA A 263 18.83 9.90 2.80
C ALA A 263 18.51 10.02 1.30
N GLY A 264 17.23 10.13 0.91
CA GLY A 264 16.79 10.18 -0.48
C GLY A 264 16.63 8.80 -1.14
N THR A 265 16.58 7.72 -0.35
CA THR A 265 16.43 6.36 -0.88
C THR A 265 15.03 6.14 -1.48
N ASP A 266 14.96 5.50 -2.65
CA ASP A 266 13.69 5.07 -3.24
C ASP A 266 13.18 3.80 -2.53
N VAL A 267 12.38 4.04 -1.48
CA VAL A 267 11.85 3.00 -0.61
C VAL A 267 10.91 2.06 -1.34
N ARG A 268 9.98 2.60 -2.14
CA ARG A 268 9.05 1.78 -2.92
C ARG A 268 9.78 0.83 -3.85
N LYS A 269 10.82 1.30 -4.55
CA LYS A 269 11.57 0.49 -5.50
C LYS A 269 12.30 -0.68 -4.85
N PHE A 270 13.03 -0.46 -3.74
CA PHE A 270 13.73 -1.57 -3.10
C PHE A 270 12.76 -2.56 -2.45
N LEU A 271 11.59 -2.10 -1.96
CA LEU A 271 10.55 -2.99 -1.45
C LEU A 271 9.98 -3.89 -2.56
N ALA A 272 9.70 -3.35 -3.75
CA ALA A 272 9.27 -4.14 -4.90
C ALA A 272 10.33 -5.17 -5.32
N GLN A 273 11.61 -4.79 -5.33
CA GLN A 273 12.71 -5.73 -5.60
C GLN A 273 12.83 -6.82 -4.52
N ALA A 274 12.65 -6.44 -3.24
CA ALA A 274 12.70 -7.38 -2.13
C ALA A 274 11.53 -8.38 -2.12
N SER A 275 10.31 -7.95 -2.50
CA SER A 275 9.15 -8.85 -2.61
C SER A 275 9.30 -9.87 -3.75
N GLU A 276 10.07 -9.53 -4.79
CA GLU A 276 10.45 -10.43 -5.88
C GLU A 276 11.70 -11.30 -5.54
N GLY A 277 12.29 -11.15 -4.36
CA GLY A 277 13.51 -11.84 -3.96
C GLY A 277 14.79 -11.35 -4.65
N LYS A 278 14.74 -10.21 -5.36
CA LYS A 278 15.87 -9.56 -6.04
C LYS A 278 16.68 -8.69 -5.07
N PHE A 279 17.22 -9.31 -4.02
CA PHE A 279 17.88 -8.57 -2.93
C PHE A 279 19.14 -7.81 -3.33
N GLU A 280 19.87 -8.29 -4.33
CA GLU A 280 21.05 -7.60 -4.86
C GLU A 280 20.65 -6.28 -5.57
N ASP A 281 19.55 -6.30 -6.32
CA ASP A 281 19.01 -5.09 -6.95
C ASP A 281 18.43 -4.13 -5.91
N ALA A 282 17.76 -4.67 -4.89
CA ALA A 282 17.27 -3.90 -3.74
C ALA A 282 18.44 -3.21 -2.99
N TYR A 283 19.54 -3.93 -2.76
CA TYR A 283 20.75 -3.37 -2.18
C TYR A 283 21.31 -2.24 -3.05
N ARG A 284 21.42 -2.42 -4.37
CA ARG A 284 21.88 -1.38 -5.30
C ARG A 284 21.01 -0.13 -5.25
N THR A 285 19.69 -0.31 -5.15
CA THR A 285 18.75 0.80 -4.99
C THR A 285 19.03 1.57 -3.70
N ILE A 286 19.23 0.89 -2.57
CA ILE A 286 19.55 1.55 -1.30
C ILE A 286 20.93 2.23 -1.39
N TYR A 287 21.96 1.48 -1.80
CA TYR A 287 23.36 1.91 -1.86
C TYR A 287 23.60 3.12 -2.77
N SER A 288 22.72 3.36 -3.74
CA SER A 288 22.81 4.53 -4.63
C SER A 288 22.74 5.88 -3.89
N HIS A 289 22.09 5.90 -2.72
CA HIS A 289 21.92 7.10 -1.87
C HIS A 289 22.39 6.87 -0.44
N ASN A 290 22.24 5.65 0.09
CA ASN A 290 22.61 5.28 1.45
C ASN A 290 23.73 4.23 1.43
N PRO A 291 24.99 4.59 1.71
CA PRO A 291 26.10 3.63 1.75
C PRO A 291 26.12 2.73 2.99
N PHE A 292 25.15 2.90 3.89
CA PHE A 292 25.09 2.24 5.19
C PHE A 292 23.76 1.48 5.43
N PRO A 293 23.29 0.62 4.51
CA PRO A 293 22.02 -0.08 4.66
C PRO A 293 21.94 -0.92 5.94
N ALA A 294 23.00 -1.65 6.30
CA ALA A 294 23.01 -2.50 7.50
C ALA A 294 22.98 -1.66 8.78
N ILE A 295 23.65 -0.50 8.81
CA ILE A 295 23.62 0.42 9.94
C ILE A 295 22.25 1.12 10.02
N CYS A 296 21.75 1.70 8.92
CA CYS A 296 20.46 2.41 8.90
C CYS A 296 19.29 1.50 9.30
N GLY A 297 19.30 0.24 8.86
CA GLY A 297 18.34 -0.77 9.30
C GLY A 297 18.34 -1.06 10.82
N ARG A 298 19.37 -0.61 11.56
CA ARG A 298 19.50 -0.77 13.02
C ARG A 298 19.19 0.51 13.81
N VAL A 299 19.61 1.67 13.29
CA VAL A 299 19.66 2.91 14.11
C VAL A 299 18.74 4.02 13.61
N CYS A 300 18.16 3.88 12.40
CA CYS A 300 17.28 4.88 11.85
C CYS A 300 15.95 4.92 12.63
N PRO A 301 15.34 6.10 12.83
CA PRO A 301 13.95 6.20 13.32
C PRO A 301 12.90 5.62 12.36
N HIS A 302 13.31 5.26 11.14
CA HIS A 302 12.47 4.81 10.04
C HIS A 302 11.32 5.79 9.73
N PHE A 303 11.68 7.03 9.40
CA PHE A 303 10.74 8.07 8.95
C PHE A 303 9.77 7.57 7.87
N CYS A 304 10.29 6.75 6.96
CA CYS A 304 9.54 6.10 5.88
C CYS A 304 8.39 5.20 6.35
N GLN A 305 8.40 4.72 7.60
CA GLN A 305 7.34 3.91 8.18
C GLN A 305 6.24 4.73 8.85
N GLN A 306 6.59 5.88 9.41
CA GLN A 306 5.71 6.68 10.27
C GLN A 306 4.47 7.18 9.53
N ASN A 307 4.63 7.51 8.24
CA ASN A 307 3.55 7.98 7.37
C ASN A 307 3.20 6.95 6.27
N CYS A 308 3.43 5.66 6.52
CA CYS A 308 3.08 4.62 5.56
C CYS A 308 1.54 4.56 5.37
N ASN A 309 1.06 4.68 4.12
CA ASN A 309 -0.38 4.64 3.84
C ASN A 309 -1.07 3.33 4.30
N ARG A 310 -0.32 2.22 4.43
CA ARG A 310 -0.84 0.93 4.91
C ARG A 310 -1.29 0.93 6.37
N ILE A 311 -0.89 1.93 7.17
CA ILE A 311 -1.40 2.13 8.53
C ILE A 311 -2.94 2.18 8.56
N ASN A 312 -3.57 2.70 7.50
CA ASN A 312 -5.03 2.78 7.38
C ASN A 312 -5.71 1.45 7.03
N LEU A 313 -4.94 0.37 6.83
CA LEU A 313 -5.44 -0.98 6.54
C LEU A 313 -5.14 -1.93 7.70
N ASP A 314 -3.86 -2.21 7.96
CA ASP A 314 -3.45 -3.26 8.92
C ASP A 314 -2.09 -3.01 9.60
N GLY A 315 -1.60 -1.77 9.55
CA GLY A 315 -0.30 -1.36 10.11
C GLY A 315 0.75 -1.08 9.05
N GLU A 316 1.81 -0.37 9.43
CA GLU A 316 2.92 -0.04 8.54
C GLU A 316 3.66 -1.28 8.02
N VAL A 317 4.39 -1.09 6.92
CA VAL A 317 5.41 -2.06 6.48
C VAL A 317 6.65 -1.86 7.36
N ASN A 318 7.28 -2.95 7.82
CA ASN A 318 8.51 -2.93 8.59
C ASN A 318 9.74 -2.73 7.67
N ILE A 319 9.82 -1.55 7.08
CA ILE A 319 10.82 -1.13 6.09
C ILE A 319 12.24 -1.25 6.64
N GLY A 320 12.45 -0.86 7.90
CA GLY A 320 13.74 -0.90 8.59
C GLY A 320 14.28 -2.32 8.74
N ALA A 321 13.42 -3.28 9.08
CA ALA A 321 13.83 -4.68 9.19
C ALA A 321 14.17 -5.30 7.82
N ILE A 322 13.48 -4.87 6.75
CA ILE A 322 13.82 -5.25 5.37
C ILE A 322 15.16 -4.63 4.94
N GLU A 323 15.37 -3.33 5.19
CA GLU A 323 16.62 -2.63 4.90
C GLU A 323 17.80 -3.32 5.62
N ARG A 324 17.62 -3.65 6.91
CA ARG A 324 18.60 -4.41 7.68
C ARG A 324 18.88 -5.78 7.06
N PHE A 325 17.85 -6.55 6.73
CA PHE A 325 18.02 -7.86 6.10
C PHE A 325 18.85 -7.75 4.81
N ILE A 326 18.53 -6.78 3.95
CA ILE A 326 19.25 -6.55 2.70
C ILE A 326 20.72 -6.18 2.98
N GLY A 327 20.98 -5.28 3.93
CA GLY A 327 22.33 -4.86 4.32
C GLY A 327 23.18 -5.96 4.97
N ASP A 328 22.56 -6.87 5.72
CA ASP A 328 23.24 -7.99 6.37
C ASP A 328 23.58 -9.14 5.40
N GLN A 329 22.79 -9.32 4.33
CA GLN A 329 23.00 -10.37 3.34
C GLN A 329 24.17 -10.10 2.39
N ASN A 330 24.51 -8.85 2.11
CA ASN A 330 25.42 -8.55 1.00
C ASN A 330 26.91 -8.71 1.34
N ARG A 331 27.37 -9.96 1.35
CA ARG A 331 28.80 -10.32 1.41
C ARG A 331 29.48 -10.40 0.04
N SER A 332 28.73 -10.23 -1.05
CA SER A 332 29.13 -10.64 -2.40
C SER A 332 29.33 -9.47 -3.37
N PHE A 333 28.91 -8.26 -2.99
CA PHE A 333 29.08 -7.08 -3.82
C PHE A 333 30.57 -6.73 -3.96
N SER A 334 31.11 -6.85 -5.17
CA SER A 334 32.49 -6.45 -5.44
C SER A 334 32.56 -4.93 -5.56
N HIS A 335 33.11 -4.28 -4.54
CA HIS A 335 33.43 -2.86 -4.54
C HIS A 335 34.78 -2.65 -5.25
N LYS A 336 34.75 -2.59 -6.59
CA LYS A 336 35.96 -2.31 -7.36
C LYS A 336 36.45 -0.89 -7.10
N LYS A 337 37.77 -0.74 -6.95
CA LYS A 337 38.42 0.56 -6.90
C LYS A 337 38.08 1.36 -8.15
N LEU A 338 37.49 2.53 -7.93
CA LEU A 338 37.09 3.43 -9.02
C LEU A 338 38.30 4.21 -9.53
N PRO A 339 38.43 4.47 -10.84
CA PRO A 339 39.50 5.29 -11.39
C PRO A 339 39.33 6.76 -10.98
N VAL A 340 40.46 7.47 -10.83
CA VAL A 340 40.45 8.94 -10.74
C VAL A 340 40.51 9.49 -12.16
N THR A 341 39.49 10.25 -12.55
CA THR A 341 39.36 10.85 -13.88
C THR A 341 39.32 12.38 -13.83
N GLN A 342 39.02 12.96 -12.67
CA GLN A 342 38.98 14.41 -12.45
C GLN A 342 40.34 14.92 -11.93
N LYS A 343 40.63 16.20 -12.17
CA LYS A 343 41.92 16.81 -11.79
C LYS A 343 41.89 17.34 -10.35
N GLU A 344 40.72 17.81 -9.92
CA GLU A 344 40.50 18.45 -8.65
C GLU A 344 40.56 17.43 -7.51
N LYS A 345 41.28 17.79 -6.44
CA LYS A 345 41.37 17.03 -5.21
C LYS A 345 40.39 17.61 -4.19
N ILE A 346 39.75 16.74 -3.43
CA ILE A 346 38.74 17.13 -2.44
C ILE A 346 39.13 16.55 -1.08
N ALA A 347 39.16 17.39 -0.05
CA ALA A 347 39.33 16.94 1.32
C ALA A 347 37.98 16.93 2.06
N VAL A 348 37.80 15.95 2.94
CA VAL A 348 36.66 15.88 3.85
C VAL A 348 37.17 15.81 5.28
N ILE A 349 36.74 16.72 6.15
CA ILE A 349 37.11 16.74 7.57
C ILE A 349 36.01 16.04 8.37
N GLY A 350 36.30 14.86 8.89
CA GLY A 350 35.38 14.02 9.67
C GLY A 350 34.90 12.78 8.90
N SER A 351 35.05 11.59 9.51
CA SER A 351 34.60 10.31 8.94
C SER A 351 33.24 9.84 9.48
N GLY A 352 32.38 10.79 9.84
CA GLY A 352 30.99 10.49 10.19
C GLY A 352 30.15 10.10 8.96
N PRO A 353 28.86 9.76 9.15
CA PRO A 353 27.98 9.36 8.06
C PRO A 353 27.93 10.39 6.91
N ALA A 354 27.84 11.68 7.22
CA ALA A 354 27.83 12.74 6.21
C ALA A 354 29.13 12.80 5.39
N GLY A 355 30.29 12.78 6.08
CA GLY A 355 31.59 12.86 5.43
C GLY A 355 31.91 11.66 4.55
N LEU A 356 31.63 10.45 5.04
CA LEU A 356 31.83 9.22 4.27
C LEU A 356 30.89 9.12 3.07
N THR A 357 29.61 9.51 3.22
CA THR A 357 28.67 9.56 2.09
C THR A 357 29.12 10.56 1.04
N ALA A 358 29.47 11.80 1.43
CA ALA A 358 29.95 12.81 0.50
C ALA A 358 31.23 12.34 -0.23
N ALA A 359 32.15 11.72 0.50
CA ALA A 359 33.39 11.19 -0.06
C ALA A 359 33.13 10.10 -1.09
N LEU A 360 32.25 9.14 -0.79
CA LEU A 360 31.89 8.07 -1.73
C LEU A 360 31.19 8.61 -2.98
N ARG A 361 30.27 9.56 -2.81
CA ARG A 361 29.54 10.21 -3.91
C ARG A 361 30.49 10.90 -4.88
N LEU A 362 31.41 11.72 -4.37
CA LEU A 362 32.44 12.38 -5.16
C LEU A 362 33.41 11.38 -5.78
N ARG A 363 33.79 10.33 -5.05
CA ARG A 363 34.64 9.26 -5.59
C ARG A 363 34.01 8.54 -6.78
N THR A 364 32.69 8.30 -6.72
CA THR A 364 31.90 7.70 -7.82
C THR A 364 31.92 8.54 -9.09
N GLN A 365 32.18 9.84 -8.97
CA GLN A 365 32.24 10.80 -10.07
C GLN A 365 33.67 11.04 -10.58
N GLY A 366 34.64 10.27 -10.05
CA GLY A 366 36.02 10.26 -10.52
C GLY A 366 36.96 11.23 -9.82
N TYR A 367 36.54 11.87 -8.71
CA TYR A 367 37.39 12.75 -7.92
C TYR A 367 38.35 11.97 -7.01
N ALA A 368 39.53 12.54 -6.76
CA ALA A 368 40.42 12.09 -5.70
C ALA A 368 39.95 12.68 -4.37
N VAL A 369 39.59 11.82 -3.41
CA VAL A 369 39.01 12.24 -2.14
C VAL A 369 39.77 11.65 -0.97
N THR A 370 40.16 12.52 -0.03
CA THR A 370 40.84 12.15 1.21
C THR A 370 40.01 12.62 2.41
N VAL A 371 39.69 11.70 3.31
CA VAL A 371 38.94 11.94 4.55
C VAL A 371 39.92 12.00 5.71
N PHE A 372 39.88 13.08 6.49
CA PHE A 372 40.71 13.26 7.68
C PHE A 372 39.88 13.04 8.94
N GLU A 373 40.29 12.08 9.77
CA GLU A 373 39.61 11.69 10.99
C GLU A 373 40.51 11.88 12.21
N ALA A 374 39.99 12.54 13.24
CA ALA A 374 40.71 12.81 14.47
C ALA A 374 40.90 11.56 15.34
N MET A 375 39.95 10.61 15.28
CA MET A 375 39.96 9.38 16.07
C MET A 375 40.81 8.26 15.44
N PRO A 376 41.17 7.22 16.21
CA PRO A 376 41.92 6.06 15.71
C PRO A 376 41.12 5.12 14.81
N LYS A 377 39.81 5.31 14.67
CA LYS A 377 38.93 4.53 13.78
C LYS A 377 37.86 5.43 13.17
N ALA A 378 37.49 5.13 11.92
CA ALA A 378 36.46 5.84 11.19
C ALA A 378 35.03 5.50 11.67
N GLY A 379 34.07 6.38 11.36
CA GLY A 379 32.63 6.17 11.61
C GLY A 379 31.96 7.25 12.46
N GLY A 380 32.72 8.23 12.98
CA GLY A 380 32.19 9.34 13.76
C GLY A 380 31.24 8.91 14.88
N MET A 381 30.08 9.56 14.99
CA MET A 381 29.06 9.25 16.01
C MET A 381 28.46 7.84 15.90
N MET A 382 28.47 7.20 14.73
CA MET A 382 28.05 5.78 14.61
C MET A 382 29.01 4.89 15.40
N ARG A 383 30.30 5.23 15.41
CA ARG A 383 31.28 4.55 16.25
C ARG A 383 31.20 5.01 17.69
N SER A 384 31.30 6.31 17.97
CA SER A 384 31.53 6.80 19.34
C SER A 384 30.26 6.92 20.19
N GLY A 385 29.09 7.07 19.58
CA GLY A 385 27.85 7.41 20.30
C GLY A 385 26.78 6.33 20.33
N ILE A 386 26.82 5.33 19.45
CA ILE A 386 25.79 4.28 19.40
C ILE A 386 26.32 3.01 20.09
N PRO A 387 25.65 2.47 21.13
CA PRO A 387 26.13 1.29 21.85
C PRO A 387 26.23 0.00 21.02
N LEU A 388 27.10 -0.93 21.45
CA LEU A 388 27.35 -2.21 20.75
C LEU A 388 26.10 -3.10 20.59
N PHE A 389 25.20 -3.10 21.57
CA PHE A 389 23.97 -3.89 21.54
C PHE A 389 22.93 -3.35 20.53
N ARG A 390 23.13 -2.14 20.01
CA ARG A 390 22.35 -1.55 18.91
C ARG A 390 23.10 -1.61 17.59
N LEU A 391 24.40 -1.27 17.60
CA LEU A 391 25.24 -1.26 16.42
C LEU A 391 26.58 -1.98 16.69
N PRO A 392 26.71 -3.23 16.22
CA PRO A 392 27.97 -3.97 16.29
C PRO A 392 29.09 -3.33 15.46
N ASP A 393 30.30 -3.33 16.01
CA ASP A 393 31.48 -2.72 15.38
C ASP A 393 31.91 -3.46 14.09
N ASP A 394 31.68 -4.77 13.99
CA ASP A 394 32.01 -5.55 12.79
C ASP A 394 31.13 -5.20 11.59
N VAL A 395 29.86 -4.87 11.84
CA VAL A 395 28.92 -4.34 10.83
C VAL A 395 29.39 -2.98 10.34
N LEU A 396 29.73 -2.08 11.26
CA LEU A 396 30.24 -0.75 10.95
C LEU A 396 31.57 -0.82 10.16
N ASP A 397 32.52 -1.63 10.63
CA ASP A 397 33.81 -1.84 9.97
C ASP A 397 33.63 -2.41 8.56
N ARG A 398 32.64 -3.28 8.35
CA ARG A 398 32.34 -3.85 7.03
C ARG A 398 31.90 -2.79 6.03
N GLU A 399 30.92 -1.97 6.35
CA GLU A 399 30.41 -0.95 5.41
C GLU A 399 31.42 0.18 5.17
N ILE A 400 32.23 0.55 6.17
CA ILE A 400 33.32 1.52 5.96
C ILE A 400 34.39 0.95 5.03
N ARG A 401 34.79 -0.33 5.20
CA ARG A 401 35.77 -0.96 4.30
C ARG A 401 35.31 -0.97 2.85
N MET A 402 34.01 -1.16 2.60
CA MET A 402 33.46 -1.09 1.23
C MET A 402 33.70 0.29 0.59
N ILE A 403 33.62 1.37 1.37
CA ILE A 403 33.92 2.73 0.90
C ILE A 403 35.42 2.89 0.58
N GLU A 404 36.30 2.37 1.44
CA GLU A 404 37.75 2.38 1.21
C GLU A 404 38.14 1.56 -0.03
N GLU A 405 37.52 0.40 -0.24
CA GLU A 405 37.73 -0.47 -1.41
C GLU A 405 37.38 0.24 -2.74
N GLN A 406 36.42 1.17 -2.72
CA GLN A 406 36.07 2.01 -3.88
C GLN A 406 37.09 3.13 -4.15
N GLY A 407 38.06 3.32 -3.25
CA GLY A 407 39.20 4.22 -3.40
C GLY A 407 39.08 5.55 -2.69
N VAL A 408 38.19 5.67 -1.70
CA VAL A 408 38.23 6.78 -0.72
C VAL A 408 39.41 6.54 0.22
N GLU A 409 40.29 7.53 0.38
CA GLU A 409 41.40 7.46 1.31
C GLU A 409 40.98 8.00 2.67
N ILE A 410 41.21 7.26 3.76
CA ILE A 410 40.89 7.70 5.12
C ILE A 410 42.17 7.79 5.95
N VAL A 411 42.49 9.01 6.40
CA VAL A 411 43.63 9.32 7.26
C VAL A 411 43.16 9.45 8.70
N LEU A 412 43.48 8.45 9.52
CA LEU A 412 43.09 8.37 10.93
C LEU A 412 44.10 9.10 11.85
N ASN A 413 43.70 9.38 13.09
CA ASN A 413 44.51 10.08 14.11
C ASN A 413 45.03 11.45 13.66
N ARG A 414 44.30 12.13 12.77
CA ARG A 414 44.73 13.39 12.17
C ARG A 414 43.65 14.45 12.30
N LYS A 415 43.69 15.19 13.41
CA LYS A 415 42.90 16.40 13.62
C LYS A 415 43.52 17.54 12.80
N VAL A 416 42.71 18.22 11.99
CA VAL A 416 43.16 19.21 10.99
C VAL A 416 42.26 20.43 10.98
N THR A 417 42.80 21.53 10.47
CA THR A 417 42.08 22.77 10.20
C THR A 417 41.90 23.00 8.71
N VAL A 418 40.95 23.85 8.33
CA VAL A 418 40.74 24.27 6.93
C VAL A 418 42.00 24.92 6.37
N ASP A 419 42.69 25.75 7.17
CA ASP A 419 43.89 26.47 6.74
C ASP A 419 45.07 25.54 6.45
N GLU A 420 45.17 24.42 7.17
CA GLU A 420 46.20 23.40 6.91
C GLU A 420 45.99 22.67 5.58
N LEU A 421 44.73 22.52 5.14
CA LEU A 421 44.37 21.75 3.95
C LEU A 421 44.20 22.61 2.70
N ALA A 422 43.83 23.89 2.85
CA ALA A 422 43.58 24.82 1.75
C ALA A 422 44.70 24.87 0.68
N PRO A 423 46.01 24.78 1.02
CA PRO A 423 47.07 24.80 0.00
C PRO A 423 47.04 23.61 -0.98
N ASP A 424 46.56 22.45 -0.54
CA ASP A 424 46.61 21.19 -1.30
C ASP A 424 45.25 20.79 -1.92
N TYR A 425 44.16 21.34 -1.38
CA TYR A 425 42.80 20.94 -1.73
C TYR A 425 41.94 22.15 -2.13
N PRO A 426 41.59 22.32 -3.42
CA PRO A 426 40.74 23.43 -3.87
C PRO A 426 39.30 23.37 -3.34
N VAL A 427 38.86 22.21 -2.83
CA VAL A 427 37.55 22.02 -2.22
C VAL A 427 37.68 21.25 -0.91
N ILE A 428 37.03 21.76 0.14
CA ILE A 428 36.99 21.14 1.46
C ILE A 428 35.54 21.00 1.91
N ILE A 429 35.16 19.81 2.39
CA ILE A 429 33.88 19.56 3.06
C ILE A 429 34.15 19.38 4.56
N THR A 430 33.49 20.18 5.38
CA THR A 430 33.52 20.05 6.84
C THR A 430 32.32 19.24 7.31
N ALA A 431 32.59 18.12 7.98
CA ALA A 431 31.60 17.17 8.47
C ALA A 431 31.98 16.68 9.88
N VAL A 432 32.43 17.59 10.75
CA VAL A 432 32.95 17.28 12.10
C VAL A 432 31.85 16.89 13.11
N GLY A 433 30.59 17.08 12.74
CA GLY A 433 29.42 16.77 13.55
C GLY A 433 29.31 17.62 14.82
N SER A 434 28.33 17.28 15.66
CA SER A 434 28.08 17.92 16.96
C SER A 434 28.34 16.92 18.07
N HIS A 435 29.49 17.03 18.73
CA HIS A 435 29.97 16.02 19.70
C HIS A 435 30.54 16.63 21.00
N VAL A 436 30.45 17.94 21.16
CA VAL A 436 30.83 18.63 22.39
C VAL A 436 29.58 18.83 23.25
N GLY A 437 29.58 18.31 24.47
CA GLY A 437 28.47 18.46 25.41
C GLY A 437 28.22 19.91 25.83
N THR A 438 26.98 20.17 26.26
CA THR A 438 26.59 21.46 26.86
C THR A 438 26.64 21.36 28.38
N ASP A 439 27.09 22.43 29.05
CA ASP A 439 27.13 22.49 30.51
C ASP A 439 25.75 22.73 31.13
N MET A 440 25.55 22.21 32.34
CA MET A 440 24.26 22.35 33.04
C MET A 440 24.15 23.69 33.75
N ASN A 441 25.29 24.25 34.18
CA ASN A 441 25.45 25.46 34.98
C ASN A 441 24.71 25.38 36.32
N LEU A 442 24.86 24.27 37.05
CA LEU A 442 24.10 23.99 38.28
C LEU A 442 24.94 23.89 39.56
N GLY A 443 26.25 24.14 39.50
CA GLY A 443 27.15 24.10 40.65
C GLY A 443 28.42 23.29 40.36
N ASP A 444 28.60 22.17 41.07
CA ASP A 444 29.75 21.26 40.95
C ASP A 444 29.73 20.42 39.64
N ASP A 445 29.52 21.09 38.49
CA ASP A 445 29.39 20.49 37.16
C ASP A 445 30.64 19.68 36.73
N ALA A 446 31.79 19.90 37.36
CA ALA A 446 33.03 19.16 37.10
C ALA A 446 32.93 17.66 37.45
N GLU A 447 31.99 17.29 38.33
CA GLU A 447 31.75 15.90 38.74
C GLU A 447 30.72 15.20 37.83
N VAL A 448 30.18 15.91 36.83
CA VAL A 448 29.12 15.41 35.95
C VAL A 448 29.74 14.81 34.70
N ILE A 449 29.37 13.57 34.42
CA ILE A 449 29.87 12.81 33.28
C ILE A 449 29.16 13.28 32.02
N ASP A 450 29.90 13.57 30.95
CA ASP A 450 29.30 13.81 29.64
C ASP A 450 28.82 12.48 29.00
N GLY A 451 27.57 12.44 28.53
CA GLY A 451 26.98 11.21 28.00
C GLY A 451 27.68 10.66 26.76
N ILE A 452 28.22 11.50 25.87
CA ILE A 452 28.98 11.01 24.70
C ILE A 452 30.34 10.50 25.15
N ALA A 453 31.01 11.23 26.05
CA ALA A 453 32.28 10.79 26.60
C ALA A 453 32.15 9.42 27.27
N PHE A 454 31.09 9.22 28.05
CA PHE A 454 30.74 7.94 28.68
C PHE A 454 30.59 6.80 27.67
N LEU A 455 29.73 6.98 26.65
CA LEU A 455 29.49 5.96 25.62
C LEU A 455 30.76 5.66 24.81
N ARG A 456 31.52 6.70 24.48
CA ARG A 456 32.77 6.60 23.74
C ARG A 456 33.81 5.82 24.54
N GLU A 457 33.98 6.13 25.82
CA GLU A 457 34.93 5.45 26.69
C GLU A 457 34.64 3.95 26.78
N ILE A 458 33.37 3.57 26.95
CA ILE A 458 32.95 2.16 27.00
C ILE A 458 33.31 1.42 25.71
N LYS A 459 33.13 2.08 24.55
CA LYS A 459 33.45 1.46 23.26
C LYS A 459 34.94 1.27 22.99
N PHE A 460 35.78 2.22 23.42
CA PHE A 460 37.22 2.15 23.17
C PHE A 460 38.01 1.43 24.28
N SER A 461 37.42 1.24 25.46
CA SER A 461 38.06 0.58 26.60
C SER A 461 37.92 -0.94 26.54
N GLN A 462 38.68 -1.59 25.66
CA GLN A 462 38.75 -3.07 25.62
C GLN A 462 39.78 -3.67 26.60
N ASN A 463 40.54 -2.87 27.37
CA ASN A 463 41.64 -3.34 28.23
C ASN A 463 41.69 -2.72 29.66
N GLY A 464 40.53 -2.55 30.33
CA GLY A 464 40.48 -2.36 31.79
C GLY A 464 40.60 -0.92 32.34
N LEU A 465 39.48 -0.47 32.93
CA LEU A 465 39.23 0.56 33.97
C LEU A 465 39.41 2.07 33.64
N PRO A 466 38.59 2.99 34.22
CA PRO A 466 37.49 2.83 35.19
C PRO A 466 36.19 3.56 34.75
N VAL A 467 35.19 2.85 34.22
CA VAL A 467 33.84 3.43 34.28
C VAL A 467 33.45 3.43 35.76
N SER A 468 33.35 4.62 36.36
CA SER A 468 33.11 4.81 37.80
C SER A 468 31.80 4.21 38.30
N ILE A 469 30.93 3.79 37.38
CA ILE A 469 29.64 3.19 37.67
C ILE A 469 29.84 1.72 38.03
N ARG A 470 29.60 1.40 39.30
CA ARG A 470 29.63 0.05 39.85
C ARG A 470 28.24 -0.57 39.83
N PRO A 471 28.14 -1.91 39.94
CA PRO A 471 26.86 -2.57 40.10
C PRO A 471 26.10 -2.01 41.30
N SER A 472 24.82 -1.71 41.11
CA SER A 472 23.89 -1.08 42.08
C SER A 472 24.05 0.42 42.31
N ASP A 473 24.98 1.11 41.64
CA ASP A 473 25.09 2.57 41.73
C ASP A 473 23.82 3.25 41.19
N GLU A 474 23.31 4.24 41.92
CA GLU A 474 22.18 5.08 41.50
C GLU A 474 22.70 6.16 40.55
N THR A 475 22.24 6.14 39.30
CA THR A 475 22.74 7.02 38.23
C THR A 475 21.64 7.92 37.67
N ALA A 476 21.75 9.23 37.87
CA ALA A 476 20.82 10.19 37.26
C ALA A 476 21.27 10.59 35.86
N ILE A 477 20.36 10.56 34.90
CA ILE A 477 20.61 10.90 33.50
C ILE A 477 19.75 12.10 33.15
N VAL A 478 20.38 13.23 32.84
CA VAL A 478 19.67 14.48 32.57
C VAL A 478 19.56 14.69 31.07
N GLY A 479 18.37 14.48 30.51
CA GLY A 479 18.14 14.59 29.07
C GLY A 479 16.91 13.83 28.60
N GLY A 480 16.63 13.89 27.30
CA GLY A 480 15.51 13.14 26.69
C GLY A 480 15.71 12.79 25.21
N GLY A 481 16.91 13.01 24.67
CA GLY A 481 17.26 12.59 23.30
C GLY A 481 17.79 11.15 23.26
N ASN A 482 18.16 10.68 22.07
CA ASN A 482 18.68 9.33 21.86
C ASN A 482 19.89 9.02 22.76
N THR A 483 20.80 9.98 22.94
CA THR A 483 21.95 9.85 23.86
C THR A 483 21.52 9.52 25.29
N ALA A 484 20.43 10.10 25.80
CA ALA A 484 19.97 9.81 27.16
C ALA A 484 19.48 8.36 27.31
N ILE A 485 18.78 7.85 26.28
CA ILE A 485 18.31 6.47 26.22
C ILE A 485 19.49 5.51 26.12
N ASP A 486 20.44 5.79 25.23
CA ASP A 486 21.63 4.95 25.03
C ASP A 486 22.51 4.90 26.29
N VAL A 487 22.71 6.03 26.97
CA VAL A 487 23.40 6.11 28.27
C VAL A 487 22.66 5.26 29.30
N ALA A 488 21.33 5.37 29.41
CA ALA A 488 20.55 4.64 30.40
C ALA A 488 20.62 3.12 30.20
N ARG A 489 20.39 2.67 28.96
CA ARG A 489 20.47 1.24 28.59
C ARG A 489 21.89 0.68 28.76
N THR A 490 22.91 1.50 28.54
CA THR A 490 24.30 1.14 28.77
C THR A 490 24.62 1.05 30.26
N ALA A 491 24.21 2.02 31.07
CA ALA A 491 24.38 2.01 32.53
C ALA A 491 23.71 0.78 33.16
N LEU A 492 22.51 0.42 32.69
CA LEU A 492 21.81 -0.80 33.11
C LEU A 492 22.63 -2.08 32.83
N ARG A 493 23.29 -2.16 31.68
CA ARG A 493 24.18 -3.28 31.32
C ARG A 493 25.47 -3.31 32.14
N LEU A 494 25.89 -2.18 32.70
CA LEU A 494 26.95 -2.11 33.71
C LEU A 494 26.45 -2.48 35.13
N GLY A 495 25.16 -2.79 35.29
CA GLY A 495 24.55 -3.19 36.56
C GLY A 495 24.08 -2.03 37.43
N ALA A 496 24.08 -0.81 36.90
CA ALA A 496 23.61 0.38 37.62
C ALA A 496 22.08 0.48 37.66
N ARG A 497 21.57 1.44 38.42
CA ARG A 497 20.15 1.82 38.46
C ARG A 497 19.96 3.20 37.83
N PRO A 498 19.68 3.26 36.51
CA PRO A 498 19.53 4.52 35.80
C PRO A 498 18.13 5.12 35.99
N THR A 499 18.07 6.41 36.32
CA THR A 499 16.85 7.23 36.27
C THR A 499 17.03 8.41 35.33
N ILE A 500 16.19 8.51 34.30
CA ILE A 500 16.17 9.64 33.36
C ILE A 500 15.31 10.76 33.92
N TYR A 501 15.88 11.96 34.05
CA TYR A 501 15.17 13.19 34.42
C TYR A 501 14.91 14.02 33.17
N TYR A 502 13.64 14.12 32.78
CA TYR A 502 13.23 14.84 31.59
C TYR A 502 12.23 15.97 31.89
N ARG A 503 12.55 17.17 31.39
CA ARG A 503 11.77 18.39 31.69
C ARG A 503 10.40 18.48 31.02
N ARG A 504 10.04 17.58 30.11
CA ARG A 504 8.73 17.54 29.43
C ARG A 504 8.06 16.17 29.60
N THR A 505 6.95 15.94 28.91
CA THR A 505 6.27 14.64 28.92
C THR A 505 6.82 13.71 27.83
N ARG A 506 6.34 12.47 27.83
CA ARG A 506 6.69 11.45 26.83
C ARG A 506 6.45 11.91 25.39
N ASN A 507 5.38 12.65 25.13
CA ASN A 507 5.00 13.07 23.77
C ASN A 507 5.97 14.09 23.17
N GLU A 508 6.63 14.91 24.00
CA GLU A 508 7.63 15.87 23.53
C GLU A 508 9.07 15.34 23.67
N MET A 509 9.27 14.06 23.99
CA MET A 509 10.60 13.45 24.09
C MET A 509 11.23 13.31 22.69
N PRO A 510 12.42 13.87 22.42
CA PRO A 510 13.04 13.78 21.11
C PRO A 510 13.56 12.37 20.74
N ALA A 511 13.74 11.50 21.73
CA ALA A 511 14.22 10.14 21.50
C ALA A 511 13.21 9.33 20.67
N ILE A 512 13.74 8.37 19.90
CA ILE A 512 12.93 7.49 19.06
C ILE A 512 11.95 6.68 19.94
N ALA A 513 10.65 6.72 19.62
CA ALA A 513 9.60 6.19 20.48
C ALA A 513 9.78 4.71 20.85
N HIS A 514 10.17 3.85 19.89
CA HIS A 514 10.39 2.42 20.15
C HIS A 514 11.59 2.19 21.07
N GLU A 515 12.63 3.02 20.99
CA GLU A 515 13.82 2.94 21.87
C GLU A 515 13.46 3.32 23.32
N VAL A 516 12.59 4.32 23.49
CA VAL A 516 12.06 4.69 24.81
C VAL A 516 11.26 3.52 25.41
N GLU A 517 10.45 2.85 24.60
CA GLU A 517 9.70 1.67 25.05
C GLU A 517 10.59 0.50 25.42
N GLU A 518 11.65 0.25 24.64
CA GLU A 518 12.64 -0.76 24.98
C GLU A 518 13.36 -0.44 26.29
N ALA A 519 13.79 0.79 26.50
CA ALA A 519 14.44 1.22 27.74
C ALA A 519 13.53 0.99 28.96
N ILE A 520 12.25 1.37 28.87
CA ILE A 520 11.28 1.15 29.96
C ILE A 520 11.09 -0.36 30.21
N ARG A 521 10.99 -1.16 29.14
CA ARG A 521 10.86 -2.64 29.25
C ARG A 521 12.10 -3.29 29.86
N GLU A 522 13.30 -2.74 29.61
CA GLU A 522 14.56 -3.18 30.22
C GLU A 522 14.68 -2.76 31.70
N GLY A 523 13.79 -1.89 32.21
CA GLY A 523 13.76 -1.47 33.61
C GLY A 523 14.33 -0.07 33.88
N VAL A 524 14.56 0.74 32.85
CA VAL A 524 14.98 2.14 33.02
C VAL A 524 13.83 2.97 33.59
N ALA A 525 14.07 3.66 34.71
CA ALA A 525 13.12 4.60 35.29
C ALA A 525 13.17 5.96 34.56
N ILE A 526 12.01 6.58 34.34
CA ILE A 526 11.91 7.91 33.72
C ILE A 526 11.02 8.81 34.58
N GLU A 527 11.61 9.86 35.13
CA GLU A 527 10.93 10.96 35.79
C GLU A 527 10.64 12.05 34.76
N PHE A 528 9.37 12.14 34.36
CA PHE A 528 8.88 13.21 33.48
C PHE A 528 8.59 14.47 34.27
N LEU A 529 8.56 15.60 33.55
CA LEU A 529 8.26 16.92 34.11
C LEU A 529 9.18 17.26 35.30
N THR A 530 10.46 16.95 35.18
CA THR A 530 11.49 17.30 36.17
C THR A 530 12.68 17.95 35.50
N ALA A 531 13.19 19.04 36.07
CA ALA A 531 14.49 19.57 35.67
C ALA A 531 15.37 19.84 36.89
N PRO A 532 16.67 19.49 36.83
CA PRO A 532 17.60 19.79 37.91
C PRO A 532 17.82 21.32 38.01
N THR A 533 17.90 21.82 39.25
CA THR A 533 18.07 23.24 39.59
C THR A 533 19.30 23.50 40.46
N GLY A 534 19.92 22.47 41.04
CA GLY A 534 21.15 22.62 41.79
C GLY A 534 21.90 21.31 41.98
N LEU A 535 23.22 21.41 42.09
CA LEU A 535 24.13 20.28 42.30
C LEU A 535 25.16 20.62 43.37
N LYS A 536 25.35 19.71 44.33
CA LYS A 536 26.37 19.81 45.38
C LYS A 536 27.07 18.48 45.61
N LYS A 537 28.40 18.50 45.72
CA LYS A 537 29.18 17.34 46.16
C LYS A 537 29.09 17.18 47.68
N ARG A 538 28.76 15.95 48.14
CA ARG A 538 28.71 15.61 49.56
C ARG A 538 30.09 15.19 50.07
N THR A 539 30.23 15.22 51.41
CA THR A 539 31.44 14.78 52.10
C THR A 539 31.72 13.28 52.00
N ASP A 540 30.69 12.46 51.73
CA ASP A 540 30.81 11.01 51.52
C ASP A 540 31.18 10.63 50.07
N GLY A 541 31.39 11.61 49.20
CA GLY A 541 31.74 11.43 47.80
C GLY A 541 30.56 11.32 46.84
N ARG A 542 29.32 11.21 47.33
CA ARG A 542 28.11 11.18 46.49
C ARG A 542 27.67 12.59 46.07
N LEU A 543 26.79 12.64 45.08
CA LEU A 543 26.23 13.89 44.56
C LEU A 543 24.82 14.11 45.09
N GLU A 544 24.56 15.32 45.55
CA GLU A 544 23.23 15.79 45.94
C GLU A 544 22.67 16.66 44.81
N MET A 545 21.62 16.16 44.14
CA MET A 545 20.95 16.86 43.04
C MET A 545 19.58 17.35 43.50
N THR A 546 19.36 18.66 43.43
CA THR A 546 18.04 19.27 43.60
C THR A 546 17.38 19.41 42.24
N TYR A 547 16.13 18.99 42.13
CA TYR A 547 15.30 19.16 40.95
C TYR A 547 13.94 19.74 41.29
N GLN A 548 13.33 20.39 40.30
CA GLN A 548 12.04 21.03 40.40
C GLN A 548 11.03 20.36 39.46
N ARG A 549 9.76 20.28 39.87
CA ARG A 549 8.67 19.82 38.99
C ARG A 549 8.34 20.89 37.96
N MET A 550 7.97 20.43 36.76
CA MET A 550 7.60 21.25 35.61
C MET A 550 6.13 21.04 35.26
N LYS A 551 5.53 22.02 34.60
CA LYS A 551 4.25 21.89 33.90
C LYS A 551 4.42 22.31 32.44
N LEU A 552 3.58 21.77 31.55
CA LEU A 552 3.59 22.19 30.14
C LEU A 552 2.88 23.54 29.98
N GLY A 553 3.58 24.52 29.42
CA GLY A 553 3.04 25.79 28.96
C GLY A 553 2.65 25.73 27.48
N GLU A 554 2.68 26.89 26.83
CA GLU A 554 2.36 27.03 25.41
C GLU A 554 3.42 26.37 24.50
N PRO A 555 3.03 25.89 23.30
CA PRO A 555 3.96 25.44 22.26
C PRO A 555 5.02 26.48 21.91
N ASP A 556 6.25 26.03 21.65
CA ASP A 556 7.32 26.82 21.04
C ASP A 556 7.17 26.86 19.50
N GLN A 557 8.11 27.53 18.81
CA GLN A 557 8.09 27.64 17.35
C GLN A 557 8.22 26.29 16.62
N SER A 558 8.70 25.25 17.31
CA SER A 558 8.75 23.87 16.79
C SER A 558 7.47 23.09 17.06
N GLY A 559 6.45 23.71 17.67
CA GLY A 559 5.20 23.08 18.10
C GLY A 559 5.30 22.32 19.43
N ARG A 560 6.49 22.27 20.07
CA ARG A 560 6.67 21.55 21.33
C ARG A 560 6.33 22.41 22.52
N ARG A 561 5.59 21.87 23.48
CA ARG A 561 5.20 22.63 24.68
C ARG A 561 6.42 23.01 25.53
N ARG A 562 6.45 24.28 25.96
CA ARG A 562 7.53 24.81 26.82
C ARG A 562 7.38 24.29 28.24
N PRO A 563 8.46 23.84 28.90
CA PRO A 563 8.41 23.51 30.32
C PRO A 563 8.37 24.80 31.15
N VAL A 564 7.47 24.87 32.12
CA VAL A 564 7.31 25.98 33.05
C VAL A 564 7.54 25.46 34.48
N PRO A 565 8.45 26.08 35.26
CA PRO A 565 8.69 25.72 36.66
C PRO A 565 7.43 25.75 37.52
N VAL A 566 7.30 24.78 38.42
CA VAL A 566 6.30 24.81 39.50
C VAL A 566 7.01 25.28 40.77
N GLU A 567 6.72 26.50 41.20
CA GLU A 567 7.30 27.09 42.42
C GLU A 567 6.98 26.24 43.66
N GLY A 568 7.96 26.11 44.57
CA GLY A 568 7.81 25.33 45.81
C GLY A 568 7.83 23.81 45.66
N SER A 569 8.12 23.27 44.47
CA SER A 569 8.16 21.82 44.19
C SER A 569 9.55 21.19 44.22
N GLU A 570 10.54 21.89 44.78
CA GLU A 570 11.92 21.44 44.82
C GLU A 570 12.08 20.19 45.68
N THR A 571 12.76 19.19 45.14
CA THR A 571 13.07 17.93 45.80
C THR A 571 14.54 17.62 45.60
N THR A 572 15.17 17.03 46.62
CA THR A 572 16.59 16.68 46.58
C THR A 572 16.76 15.16 46.62
N VAL A 573 17.65 14.65 45.78
CA VAL A 573 18.02 13.23 45.73
C VAL A 573 19.52 13.08 45.87
N VAL A 574 19.94 11.99 46.51
CA VAL A 574 21.34 11.62 46.68
C VAL A 574 21.63 10.46 45.76
N ILE A 575 22.64 10.61 44.92
CA ILE A 575 22.97 9.72 43.81
C ILE A 575 24.48 9.56 43.69
N ASP A 576 24.91 8.45 43.11
CA ASP A 576 26.33 8.14 42.96
C ASP A 576 26.92 8.85 41.74
N HIS A 577 26.18 8.87 40.62
CA HIS A 577 26.63 9.47 39.36
C HIS A 577 25.56 10.35 38.71
N ILE A 578 26.00 11.40 38.02
CA ILE A 578 25.17 12.21 37.12
C ILE A 578 25.78 12.15 35.73
N VAL A 579 24.96 11.81 34.73
CA VAL A 579 25.33 11.84 33.31
C VAL A 579 24.48 12.88 32.58
N LYS A 580 25.13 13.87 31.96
CA LYS A 580 24.45 14.92 31.19
C LYS A 580 24.27 14.51 29.72
N ALA A 581 23.05 14.74 29.21
CA ALA A 581 22.65 14.49 27.82
C ALA A 581 21.69 15.60 27.32
N ILE A 582 22.06 16.87 27.54
CA ILE A 582 21.18 18.04 27.39
C ILE A 582 21.29 18.72 26.00
N GLY A 583 22.29 18.36 25.19
CA GLY A 583 22.50 18.91 23.86
C GLY A 583 23.97 18.90 23.47
N GLN A 584 24.23 19.07 22.17
CA GLN A 584 25.56 18.96 21.56
C GLN A 584 25.84 20.19 20.71
N ARG A 585 27.12 20.57 20.63
CA ARG A 585 27.64 21.58 19.71
C ARG A 585 28.83 21.02 18.93
N PHE A 586 29.14 21.63 17.79
CA PHE A 586 30.32 21.27 17.01
C PHE A 586 31.60 21.81 17.65
N ASP A 587 32.72 21.15 17.35
CA ASP A 587 34.05 21.63 17.71
C ASP A 587 34.54 22.65 16.66
N GLY A 588 34.77 23.89 17.08
CA GLY A 588 35.24 24.98 16.22
C GLY A 588 36.71 24.86 15.78
N HIS A 589 37.45 23.86 16.27
CA HIS A 589 38.87 23.66 15.93
C HIS A 589 39.12 23.65 14.41
N ALA A 590 38.26 23.01 13.62
CA ALA A 590 38.40 22.93 12.16
C ALA A 590 38.52 24.30 11.48
N PHE A 591 37.98 25.35 12.10
CA PHE A 591 37.98 26.73 11.58
C PHE A 591 39.05 27.62 12.23
N ALA A 592 40.03 27.04 12.95
CA ALA A 592 41.09 27.77 13.64
C ALA A 592 40.59 28.91 14.56
N GLY A 593 39.39 28.73 15.16
CA GLY A 593 38.77 29.72 16.04
C GLY A 593 37.97 30.82 15.32
N ARG A 594 37.86 30.80 13.97
CA ARG A 594 36.94 31.69 13.23
C ARG A 594 35.50 31.39 13.61
N GLN A 595 34.69 32.44 13.76
CA GLN A 595 33.25 32.27 13.96
C GLN A 595 32.61 31.88 12.63
N VAL A 596 31.94 30.73 12.63
CA VAL A 596 31.14 30.26 11.50
C VAL A 596 29.70 30.08 11.93
N LYS A 597 28.77 30.45 11.06
CA LYS A 597 27.37 30.07 11.18
C LYS A 597 27.18 28.83 10.32
N PRO A 598 27.21 27.62 10.91
CA PRO A 598 27.09 26.42 10.10
C PRO A 598 25.68 26.37 9.51
N ALA A 599 25.62 26.19 8.20
CA ALA A 599 24.41 25.94 7.45
C ALA A 599 24.73 24.89 6.39
N GLN A 600 23.73 24.14 5.94
CA GLN A 600 23.91 23.15 4.87
C GLN A 600 24.48 23.83 3.63
N GLY A 601 25.54 23.25 3.07
CA GLY A 601 26.11 23.70 1.80
C GLY A 601 27.31 24.64 1.94
N ARG A 602 27.51 25.50 0.95
CA ARG A 602 28.68 26.39 0.89
C ARG A 602 28.74 27.32 2.10
N LEU A 603 29.88 27.33 2.78
CA LEU A 603 30.21 28.29 3.83
C LEU A 603 30.88 29.51 3.21
N LEU A 604 30.44 30.68 3.66
CA LEU A 604 31.09 31.96 3.38
C LEU A 604 31.65 32.49 4.70
N PHE A 605 32.89 32.96 4.66
CA PHE A 605 33.49 33.71 5.77
C PHE A 605 33.22 35.20 5.57
N ASP A 606 33.05 35.92 6.68
CA ASP A 606 32.87 37.38 6.66
C ASP A 606 34.20 38.13 6.34
N ASP A 607 35.36 37.50 6.57
CA ASP A 607 36.71 38.03 6.28
C ASP A 607 37.54 37.02 5.44
N ASP A 608 38.44 37.55 4.59
CA ASP A 608 39.40 36.89 3.67
C ASP A 608 39.07 35.44 3.26
N ASP A 609 38.55 35.29 2.04
CA ASP A 609 38.32 33.98 1.39
C ASP A 609 39.64 33.18 1.35
N PRO A 610 39.70 31.97 1.93
CA PRO A 610 40.90 31.13 1.94
C PRO A 610 41.35 30.65 0.54
N GLY A 611 40.69 31.10 -0.53
CA GLY A 611 40.99 30.70 -1.90
C GLY A 611 40.57 29.26 -2.20
N THR A 612 39.80 28.65 -1.29
CA THR A 612 39.36 27.26 -1.29
C THR A 612 37.86 27.23 -1.06
N ALA A 613 37.14 26.47 -1.89
CA ALA A 613 35.69 26.35 -1.71
C ALA A 613 35.36 25.46 -0.51
N LEU A 614 34.67 26.02 0.48
CA LEU A 614 34.33 25.35 1.72
C LEU A 614 32.85 25.00 1.78
N PHE A 615 32.55 23.77 2.17
CA PHE A 615 31.18 23.26 2.34
C PHE A 615 30.99 22.66 3.73
N CYS A 616 29.73 22.55 4.16
CA CYS A 616 29.34 22.07 5.47
C CYS A 616 28.25 21.00 5.35
N ALA A 617 28.39 19.91 6.10
CA ALA A 617 27.46 18.77 6.08
C ALA A 617 27.33 18.08 7.45
N GLY A 618 26.23 17.34 7.62
CA GLY A 618 25.88 16.57 8.81
C GLY A 618 25.45 17.42 10.00
N ASP A 619 25.53 16.82 11.19
CA ASP A 619 25.02 17.37 12.46
C ASP A 619 25.62 18.74 12.86
N MET A 620 26.73 19.16 12.25
CA MET A 620 27.24 20.52 12.46
C MET A 620 26.38 21.57 11.75
N ALA A 621 25.79 21.25 10.60
CA ALA A 621 24.88 22.09 9.85
C ALA A 621 23.44 21.96 10.36
N TRP A 622 22.92 20.74 10.31
CA TRP A 622 21.52 20.44 10.59
C TRP A 622 21.32 18.91 10.75
N GLY A 623 20.29 18.53 11.51
CA GLY A 623 19.90 17.13 11.72
C GLY A 623 20.32 16.59 13.08
N GLY A 624 20.06 15.29 13.29
CA GLY A 624 20.52 14.56 14.48
C GLY A 624 20.43 13.04 14.36
N THR A 625 20.21 12.53 13.15
CA THR A 625 20.08 11.10 12.86
C THR A 625 21.04 10.69 11.73
N VAL A 626 21.40 9.41 11.70
CA VAL A 626 22.30 8.87 10.66
C VAL A 626 21.74 9.09 9.25
N ALA A 627 20.42 8.90 9.06
CA ALA A 627 19.77 9.08 7.76
C ALA A 627 19.80 10.55 7.28
N GLU A 628 19.59 11.51 8.18
CA GLU A 628 19.69 12.94 7.84
C GLU A 628 21.13 13.32 7.49
N ALA A 629 22.11 12.80 8.23
CA ALA A 629 23.53 13.04 7.93
C ALA A 629 23.93 12.47 6.57
N ILE A 630 23.42 11.29 6.19
CA ILE A 630 23.60 10.72 4.83
C ILE A 630 23.00 11.65 3.78
N GLY A 631 21.76 12.10 3.97
CA GLY A 631 21.09 13.03 3.06
C GLY A 631 21.86 14.35 2.88
N SER A 632 22.35 14.89 3.99
CA SER A 632 23.21 16.08 4.01
C SER A 632 24.53 15.86 3.27
N GLY A 633 25.14 14.68 3.39
CA GLY A 633 26.33 14.30 2.63
C GLY A 633 26.07 14.19 1.13
N ASN A 634 24.91 13.66 0.73
CA ASN A 634 24.47 13.61 -0.67
C ASN A 634 24.30 15.02 -1.25
N ASP A 635 23.57 15.88 -0.54
CA ASP A 635 23.36 17.29 -0.93
C ASP A 635 24.70 18.03 -1.08
N ALA A 636 25.62 17.87 -0.11
CA ALA A 636 26.93 18.52 -0.16
C ALA A 636 27.79 18.04 -1.35
N ALA A 637 27.77 16.74 -1.67
CA ALA A 637 28.47 16.23 -2.84
C ALA A 637 27.88 16.80 -4.15
N ASP A 638 26.55 16.84 -4.26
CA ASP A 638 25.87 17.37 -5.44
C ASP A 638 26.11 18.88 -5.61
N GLU A 639 26.17 19.64 -4.51
CA GLU A 639 26.51 21.06 -4.52
C GLU A 639 27.97 21.32 -4.93
N VAL A 640 28.91 20.52 -4.42
CA VAL A 640 30.32 20.59 -4.83
C VAL A 640 30.46 20.34 -6.33
N MET A 641 29.78 19.32 -6.87
CA MET A 641 29.82 19.02 -8.30
C MET A 641 29.23 20.16 -9.15
N ALA A 642 28.09 20.70 -8.74
CA ALA A 642 27.48 21.84 -9.42
C ALA A 642 28.41 23.06 -9.40
N TRP A 643 29.03 23.34 -8.26
CA TRP A 643 29.98 24.45 -8.11
C TRP A 643 31.21 24.29 -9.01
N LEU A 644 31.82 23.09 -9.04
CA LEU A 644 32.94 22.77 -9.93
C LEU A 644 32.57 22.87 -11.41
N ALA A 645 31.31 22.61 -11.76
CA ALA A 645 30.78 22.77 -13.11
C ALA A 645 30.35 24.22 -13.44
N GLY A 646 30.49 25.17 -12.51
CA GLY A 646 30.04 26.56 -12.68
C GLY A 646 28.53 26.73 -12.70
N GLN A 647 27.78 25.79 -12.12
CA GLN A 647 26.32 25.76 -12.07
C GLN A 647 25.80 26.16 -10.69
N ASN A 648 24.62 26.77 -10.65
CA ASN A 648 23.92 27.03 -9.39
C ASN A 648 23.20 25.77 -8.94
N TRP A 649 23.59 25.25 -7.77
CA TRP A 649 22.87 24.15 -7.14
C TRP A 649 21.56 24.63 -6.53
N LYS A 650 20.50 23.87 -6.76
CA LYS A 650 19.26 23.96 -6.00
C LYS A 650 18.83 22.55 -5.68
N LYS A 651 18.55 22.29 -4.41
CA LYS A 651 17.98 21.01 -3.99
C LYS A 651 16.72 20.74 -4.80
N GLN A 652 16.73 19.64 -5.55
CA GLN A 652 15.56 19.23 -6.33
C GLN A 652 14.46 18.84 -5.34
N LYS A 653 13.31 19.52 -5.42
CA LYS A 653 12.09 19.03 -4.79
C LYS A 653 11.52 17.96 -5.72
N ASN A 654 11.54 16.70 -5.28
CA ASN A 654 10.81 15.65 -5.98
C ASN A 654 9.34 16.09 -6.07
N GLY A 655 8.74 16.02 -7.27
CA GLY A 655 7.31 16.07 -7.62
C GLY A 655 6.32 16.84 -6.74
N THR A 656 5.37 17.56 -7.34
CA THR A 656 4.43 18.40 -6.58
C THR A 656 3.39 17.62 -5.76
N ARG A 657 3.20 16.30 -5.99
CA ARG A 657 2.17 15.49 -5.32
C ARG A 657 2.76 14.26 -4.64
N ILE A 658 2.36 14.07 -3.38
CA ILE A 658 2.64 12.90 -2.55
C ILE A 658 1.36 12.07 -2.46
N ALA A 659 1.47 10.75 -2.57
CA ALA A 659 0.33 9.85 -2.47
C ALA A 659 -0.18 9.78 -1.02
N THR A 660 -1.45 10.11 -0.81
CA THR A 660 -2.10 10.05 0.51
C THR A 660 -2.92 8.76 0.66
N PRO A 661 -3.47 8.46 1.85
CA PRO A 661 -4.38 7.33 2.01
C PRO A 661 -5.63 7.43 1.12
N ASP A 662 -6.13 8.64 0.85
CA ASP A 662 -7.32 8.85 0.00
C ASP A 662 -7.06 8.51 -1.48
N ASP A 663 -5.79 8.51 -1.90
CA ASP A 663 -5.38 8.09 -3.24
C ASP A 663 -5.38 6.55 -3.38
N ILE A 664 -5.44 5.80 -2.28
CA ILE A 664 -5.29 4.34 -2.30
C ILE A 664 -6.65 3.66 -2.26
N ASN A 665 -6.91 2.79 -3.24
CA ASN A 665 -8.10 1.94 -3.20
C ASN A 665 -7.82 0.67 -2.38
N PHE A 666 -8.07 0.77 -1.07
CA PHE A 666 -7.83 -0.30 -0.11
C PHE A 666 -8.62 -1.59 -0.37
N ALA A 667 -9.71 -1.55 -1.16
CA ALA A 667 -10.54 -2.72 -1.45
C ALA A 667 -9.77 -3.82 -2.22
N TYR A 668 -8.67 -3.47 -2.87
CA TYR A 668 -7.82 -4.40 -3.62
C TYR A 668 -6.70 -5.04 -2.80
N TYR A 669 -6.53 -4.65 -1.54
CA TYR A 669 -5.48 -5.17 -0.67
C TYR A 669 -6.08 -6.01 0.45
N LEU A 670 -5.53 -7.22 0.63
CA LEU A 670 -5.91 -8.07 1.74
C LEU A 670 -5.20 -7.61 3.02
N PRO A 671 -5.93 -7.49 4.15
CA PRO A 671 -5.32 -7.33 5.46
C PRO A 671 -4.41 -8.52 5.79
N THR A 672 -3.15 -8.23 6.04
CA THR A 672 -2.08 -9.18 6.36
C THR A 672 -1.28 -8.64 7.54
N PRO A 673 -1.20 -9.37 8.67
CA PRO A 673 -0.40 -8.97 9.82
C PRO A 673 1.06 -8.70 9.44
N GLY A 674 1.65 -7.65 10.02
CA GLY A 674 3.07 -7.36 9.84
C GLY A 674 3.98 -8.33 10.56
N ASN A 675 5.21 -8.45 10.04
CA ASN A 675 6.28 -9.23 10.65
C ASN A 675 7.11 -8.32 11.56
N PRO A 676 6.98 -8.44 12.89
CA PRO A 676 7.78 -7.62 13.80
C PRO A 676 9.24 -8.05 13.75
N THR A 677 10.15 -7.11 14.02
CA THR A 677 11.57 -7.41 14.18
C THR A 677 11.76 -8.37 15.36
N PRO A 678 12.35 -9.56 15.15
CA PRO A 678 12.63 -10.47 16.25
C PRO A 678 13.60 -9.81 17.22
N ALA A 679 13.38 -9.95 18.53
CA ALA A 679 14.27 -9.41 19.55
C ALA A 679 14.58 -10.49 20.58
N GLU A 680 15.86 -10.71 20.86
CA GLU A 680 16.29 -11.57 21.97
C GLU A 680 16.44 -10.74 23.23
N ARG A 681 15.78 -11.19 24.29
CA ARG A 681 15.76 -10.49 25.57
C ARG A 681 16.38 -11.40 26.62
N PRO A 682 17.64 -11.17 27.02
CA PRO A 682 18.23 -11.94 28.10
C PRO A 682 17.52 -11.60 29.41
N GLU A 683 17.36 -12.59 30.30
CA GLU A 683 16.82 -12.37 31.65
C GLU A 683 17.75 -11.49 32.50
N ASN A 684 19.05 -11.51 32.19
CA ASN A 684 20.07 -10.70 32.85
C ASN A 684 20.83 -9.87 31.80
N LEU A 685 20.74 -8.54 31.92
CA LEU A 685 21.40 -7.58 31.03
C LEU A 685 22.83 -7.25 31.48
N PHE A 686 23.24 -7.65 32.69
CA PHE A 686 24.56 -7.34 33.22
C PHE A 686 25.67 -7.96 32.36
N GLY A 687 26.53 -7.11 31.81
CA GLY A 687 27.63 -7.50 30.93
C GLY A 687 27.20 -7.97 29.53
N ASP A 688 25.91 -7.97 29.19
CA ASP A 688 25.42 -8.42 27.88
C ASP A 688 25.32 -7.25 26.90
N PHE A 689 26.31 -7.16 26.02
CA PHE A 689 26.38 -6.20 24.92
C PHE A 689 26.07 -6.83 23.56
N ARG A 690 25.52 -8.06 23.53
CA ARG A 690 25.07 -8.67 22.28
C ARG A 690 23.92 -7.88 21.67
N GLU A 691 23.83 -7.96 20.35
CA GLU A 691 22.78 -7.29 19.59
C GLU A 691 21.39 -7.80 20.02
N VAL A 692 20.49 -6.89 20.39
CA VAL A 692 19.15 -7.23 20.93
C VAL A 692 18.18 -7.57 19.80
N ALA A 693 18.06 -6.68 18.82
CA ALA A 693 17.22 -6.91 17.65
C ALA A 693 17.94 -7.84 16.68
N ARG A 694 17.23 -8.83 16.12
CA ARG A 694 17.70 -9.71 15.05
C ARG A 694 17.07 -9.34 13.71
N GLY A 695 17.76 -9.67 12.62
CA GLY A 695 17.22 -9.48 11.27
C GLY A 695 16.08 -10.46 10.94
N LEU A 696 15.30 -10.12 9.92
CA LEU A 696 14.28 -11.01 9.37
C LEU A 696 14.94 -12.24 8.69
N SER A 697 14.21 -13.35 8.63
CA SER A 697 14.54 -14.44 7.69
C SER A 697 14.23 -14.00 6.25
N LYS A 698 14.78 -14.72 5.27
CA LYS A 698 14.51 -14.45 3.84
C LYS A 698 13.00 -14.52 3.55
N GLU A 699 12.34 -15.54 4.06
CA GLU A 699 10.92 -15.80 3.84
C GLU A 699 10.07 -14.68 4.44
N THR A 700 10.38 -14.28 5.68
CA THR A 700 9.68 -13.16 6.35
C THR A 700 10.00 -11.81 5.71
N ALA A 701 11.20 -11.60 5.17
CA ALA A 701 11.56 -10.36 4.49
C ALA A 701 10.79 -10.21 3.16
N VAL A 702 10.64 -11.28 2.39
CA VAL A 702 9.81 -11.31 1.18
C VAL A 702 8.34 -11.08 1.52
N ALA A 703 7.82 -11.77 2.54
CA ALA A 703 6.43 -11.62 2.98
C ALA A 703 6.14 -10.18 3.46
N GLU A 704 7.06 -9.59 4.23
CA GLU A 704 6.93 -8.22 4.71
C GLU A 704 7.04 -7.20 3.57
N ALA A 705 7.97 -7.40 2.62
CA ALA A 705 8.08 -6.55 1.44
C ALA A 705 6.84 -6.65 0.54
N GLY A 706 6.23 -7.83 0.44
CA GLY A 706 4.98 -8.09 -0.27
C GLY A 706 3.77 -7.37 0.33
N ARG A 707 3.88 -6.80 1.53
CA ARG A 707 2.87 -5.88 2.09
C ARG A 707 2.96 -4.47 1.48
N CYS A 708 3.93 -4.14 0.64
CA CYS A 708 3.96 -2.83 0.00
C CYS A 708 2.69 -2.58 -0.87
N LEU A 709 2.09 -1.39 -0.74
CA LEU A 709 0.93 -0.98 -1.56
C LEU A 709 1.32 -0.35 -2.91
N HIS A 710 2.63 -0.26 -3.19
CA HIS A 710 3.17 0.38 -4.41
C HIS A 710 2.59 1.77 -4.70
N CYS A 711 2.35 2.57 -3.65
CA CYS A 711 1.68 3.87 -3.74
C CYS A 711 2.27 4.74 -4.86
N GLY A 712 1.40 5.24 -5.74
CA GLY A 712 1.71 6.20 -6.77
C GLY A 712 2.42 5.67 -8.00
N ASP A 713 2.59 4.36 -8.22
CA ASP A 713 3.22 3.86 -9.46
C ASP A 713 2.74 2.46 -9.84
N CYS A 714 2.80 2.18 -11.13
CA CYS A 714 2.21 0.98 -11.70
C CYS A 714 3.07 -0.23 -11.38
N PHE A 715 2.47 -1.23 -10.74
CA PHE A 715 3.09 -2.52 -10.47
C PHE A 715 2.52 -3.66 -11.32
N ASN A 716 1.91 -3.32 -12.46
CA ASN A 716 1.37 -4.28 -13.43
C ASN A 716 0.33 -5.28 -12.85
N CYS A 717 -0.54 -4.83 -11.93
CA CYS A 717 -1.61 -5.67 -11.38
C CYS A 717 -2.64 -6.15 -12.41
N GLY A 718 -2.75 -5.47 -13.56
CA GLY A 718 -3.71 -5.83 -14.62
C GLY A 718 -5.15 -5.39 -14.38
N ASN A 719 -5.49 -4.75 -13.26
CA ASN A 719 -6.86 -4.29 -12.99
C ASN A 719 -7.40 -3.39 -14.11
N CYS A 720 -6.63 -2.39 -14.52
CA CYS A 720 -7.02 -1.49 -15.60
C CYS A 720 -7.26 -2.23 -16.93
N LEU A 721 -6.48 -3.28 -17.23
CA LEU A 721 -6.69 -4.15 -18.40
C LEU A 721 -8.02 -4.90 -18.28
N ASN A 722 -8.28 -5.52 -17.13
CA ASN A 722 -9.47 -6.32 -16.87
C ASN A 722 -10.77 -5.49 -16.89
N TYR A 723 -10.73 -4.26 -16.38
CA TYR A 723 -11.90 -3.38 -16.30
C TYR A 723 -12.06 -2.45 -17.50
N CYS A 724 -11.17 -2.51 -18.50
CA CYS A 724 -11.31 -1.67 -19.69
C CYS A 724 -12.47 -2.17 -20.56
N PRO A 725 -13.58 -1.42 -20.69
CA PRO A 725 -14.74 -1.88 -21.45
C PRO A 725 -14.49 -1.95 -22.96
N ASP A 726 -13.49 -1.20 -23.44
CA ASP A 726 -13.15 -1.07 -24.86
C ASP A 726 -11.90 -1.86 -25.24
N ALA A 727 -11.33 -2.66 -24.32
CA ALA A 727 -10.06 -3.37 -24.50
C ALA A 727 -8.90 -2.47 -25.01
N ALA A 728 -8.94 -1.19 -24.64
CA ALA A 728 -7.97 -0.18 -25.04
C ALA A 728 -6.68 -0.17 -24.19
N ILE A 729 -6.50 -1.16 -23.31
CA ILE A 729 -5.27 -1.34 -22.54
C ILE A 729 -4.61 -2.62 -23.00
N PHE A 730 -3.30 -2.59 -23.18
CA PHE A 730 -2.51 -3.74 -23.61
C PHE A 730 -1.17 -3.77 -22.87
N ILE A 731 -0.47 -4.90 -22.98
CA ILE A 731 0.87 -5.09 -22.43
C ILE A 731 1.86 -4.94 -23.59
N ASP A 732 2.83 -4.04 -23.48
CA ASP A 732 3.86 -3.85 -24.49
C ASP A 732 4.98 -4.90 -24.40
N GLU A 733 5.94 -4.86 -25.33
CA GLU A 733 7.08 -5.80 -25.39
C GLU A 733 7.98 -5.77 -24.14
N GLU A 734 7.93 -4.67 -23.38
CA GLU A 734 8.66 -4.49 -22.12
C GLU A 734 7.81 -4.91 -20.90
N ASN A 735 6.68 -5.59 -21.13
CA ASN A 735 5.74 -6.04 -20.11
C ASN A 735 5.12 -4.89 -19.29
N ARG A 736 4.91 -3.74 -19.92
CA ARG A 736 4.30 -2.56 -19.28
C ARG A 736 2.88 -2.38 -19.80
N LEU A 737 1.97 -2.03 -18.90
CA LEU A 737 0.62 -1.66 -19.29
C LEU A 737 0.64 -0.33 -20.05
N ARG A 738 0.00 -0.31 -21.21
CA ARG A 738 -0.11 0.83 -22.13
C ARG A 738 -1.55 1.05 -22.52
N ILE A 739 -1.87 2.31 -22.83
CA ILE A 739 -3.21 2.73 -23.27
C ILE A 739 -3.12 2.98 -24.77
N ASP A 740 -3.94 2.27 -25.53
CA ASP A 740 -4.16 2.56 -26.94
C ASP A 740 -5.15 3.73 -27.05
N TYR A 741 -4.62 4.92 -27.28
CA TYR A 741 -5.41 6.13 -27.44
C TYR A 741 -6.25 6.14 -28.71
N ASP A 742 -6.06 5.22 -29.66
CA ASP A 742 -6.95 5.10 -30.81
C ASP A 742 -8.30 4.49 -30.43
N TYR A 743 -8.38 3.72 -29.34
CA TYR A 743 -9.63 3.08 -28.88
C TYR A 743 -10.12 3.61 -27.52
N CYS A 744 -9.25 4.20 -26.71
CA CYS A 744 -9.60 4.69 -25.38
C CYS A 744 -10.60 5.87 -25.43
N LYS A 745 -11.86 5.63 -25.04
CA LYS A 745 -12.93 6.64 -24.99
C LYS A 745 -12.83 7.62 -23.80
N GLY A 746 -11.90 7.41 -22.87
CA GLY A 746 -11.69 8.34 -21.75
C GLY A 746 -12.66 8.18 -20.57
N CYS A 747 -13.27 7.00 -20.38
CA CYS A 747 -14.29 6.76 -19.34
C CYS A 747 -13.77 6.78 -17.88
N GLY A 748 -12.45 6.75 -17.67
CA GLY A 748 -11.82 6.85 -16.35
C GLY A 748 -12.00 5.62 -15.43
N ILE A 749 -12.56 4.51 -15.92
CA ILE A 749 -12.70 3.28 -15.10
C ILE A 749 -11.33 2.79 -14.63
N CYS A 750 -10.33 2.76 -15.51
CA CYS A 750 -8.96 2.38 -15.15
C CYS A 750 -8.35 3.23 -14.03
N ILE A 751 -8.72 4.51 -13.92
CA ILE A 751 -8.28 5.41 -12.84
C ILE A 751 -8.92 4.97 -11.52
N ARG A 752 -10.25 4.77 -11.50
CA ARG A 752 -10.99 4.37 -10.28
C ARG A 752 -10.59 2.98 -9.77
N GLU A 753 -10.32 2.06 -10.69
CA GLU A 753 -9.93 0.68 -10.37
C GLU A 753 -8.42 0.52 -10.16
N CYS A 754 -7.63 1.60 -10.27
CA CYS A 754 -6.21 1.56 -9.98
C CYS A 754 -5.99 1.48 -8.47
N PRO A 755 -5.40 0.39 -7.94
CA PRO A 755 -5.28 0.20 -6.50
C PRO A 755 -4.28 1.16 -5.84
N CYS A 756 -3.30 1.66 -6.61
CA CYS A 756 -2.20 2.46 -6.11
C CYS A 756 -2.18 3.90 -6.66
N SER A 757 -3.21 4.34 -7.40
CA SER A 757 -3.25 5.66 -8.05
C SER A 757 -2.08 5.92 -9.01
N ALA A 758 -1.74 4.94 -9.84
CA ALA A 758 -0.73 5.06 -10.91
C ALA A 758 -1.29 5.58 -12.25
N ILE A 759 -2.59 5.91 -12.31
CA ILE A 759 -3.26 6.44 -13.50
C ILE A 759 -4.05 7.67 -13.06
N ASP A 760 -3.91 8.77 -13.78
CA ASP A 760 -4.66 10.00 -13.55
C ASP A 760 -5.19 10.55 -14.89
N TYR A 761 -6.08 11.54 -14.84
CA TYR A 761 -6.51 12.24 -16.05
C TYR A 761 -5.39 13.12 -16.60
N ASP A 762 -5.18 13.06 -17.91
CA ASP A 762 -4.36 14.03 -18.63
C ASP A 762 -5.17 15.31 -18.82
N LEU A 763 -4.93 16.29 -17.96
CA LEU A 763 -5.53 17.63 -18.02
C LEU A 763 -4.67 18.61 -18.84
N THR A 764 -3.55 18.16 -19.42
CA THR A 764 -2.62 19.03 -20.16
C THR A 764 -2.98 19.21 -21.63
N SER A 765 -4.00 18.52 -22.13
CA SER A 765 -4.63 18.86 -23.40
C SER A 765 -5.59 20.04 -23.19
N GLU A 766 -5.06 21.26 -23.24
CA GLU A 766 -5.87 22.38 -23.72
C GLU A 766 -6.47 21.96 -25.06
N GLY A 767 -7.80 22.03 -25.15
CA GLY A 767 -8.57 21.51 -26.28
C GLY A 767 -8.06 22.04 -27.62
N GLY A 768 -7.93 21.10 -28.58
CA GLY A 768 -7.89 21.44 -30.00
C GLY A 768 -9.26 21.86 -30.52
#